data_AF-A0A349MB78-F1
#
_entry.id   AF-A0A349MB78-F1
#
_cell.length_a   1.000
_cell.length_b   1.000
_cell.length_c   1.000
_cell.angle_alpha   90.00
_cell.angle_beta   90.00
_cell.angle_gamma   90.00
#
_symmetry.space_group_name_H-M   'P 1'
#
loop_
_entity.id
_entity.type
_entity.pdbx_description
1 polymer ?
#
loop_
_entity_poly.entity_id
_entity_poly.type
_entity_poly.pdbx_seq_one_letter_code
_entity_poly.pdbx_strand_id
1 'polypeptide(L)'
;MFSMRAIIIPVLFASTSSLGQGLMTGEVCGCPPVMNRDTVWVTDNNGAGVGNVHWTCDHIYVLAEQVFVNGGDTLTMDPGTVVLGVSGQGRSEVDVAVNFGIGSLREVTYEHYPGALVVARSGFLDAQGTASCPIQFSFFGDPLDGSVGLDVTGMWGGLALCGAAQTNTLHLDLSFFGAPFFTTGIGTGEDRIEGIVDLSGQDREVYGGNEDPTGSSGTLRYLSIRHGSTNLGWTQFGNGNETDLLQLGACGTGTVVENIELVSSADDGLHILGGLVEVRRVVSAFHAEDAFESDQGWQGAAQFLLGIQDTVLAHATNPPGPSFVYDAEGDDVQDNNMDPSSEPFCLPAMANLTLITNGAGQAASYHSLPGGDWLNSVVHGVSDAGVEVQHYLTCDGFNAMLPNQYGFLTLRNWRVWGDEENQENVLRGRYMGNYGAQGALEGWLTDSTNIIESVLVDGEFTLEDGLVLDGLDPRVQSGESVSDFYLPSDERLDAVSFPGALAPNESPWLTPWSYLAHVGVIQSDEIDVDGDGCTYVLACNYDSEATADDGSCDFTTCGGCIYEWACNYDATSLIDDGSCELESCSGCTFVLACNYDSDAVHDDGSCTFEECSGCTVMNASNYDPTALIDDGSCELGLAQSCDGDLNGDSVVSTLDLLDFLSVYGNTCVD
;
A
#
# COMPACT_ATOMS: atom_id res chain seq x y z
N MET A 1 7.14 -21.96 36.86
CA MET A 1 6.52 -20.68 37.25
C MET A 1 7.23 -19.58 36.48
N PHE A 2 6.82 -19.35 35.25
CA PHE A 2 7.29 -18.24 34.42
C PHE A 2 6.26 -17.12 34.52
N SER A 3 6.70 -15.91 34.86
CA SER A 3 5.87 -14.72 34.98
C SER A 3 5.90 -13.99 33.64
N MET A 4 4.75 -13.88 32.99
CA MET A 4 4.52 -12.99 31.85
C MET A 4 4.81 -11.54 32.27
N ARG A 5 5.56 -10.81 31.44
CA ARG A 5 5.60 -9.35 31.43
C ARG A 5 4.85 -8.91 30.18
N ALA A 6 3.69 -8.30 30.37
CA ALA A 6 2.99 -7.56 29.34
C ALA A 6 3.78 -6.27 29.06
N ILE A 7 4.17 -6.06 27.81
CA ILE A 7 4.64 -4.77 27.32
C ILE A 7 3.39 -4.01 26.88
N ILE A 8 3.03 -2.97 27.63
CA ILE A 8 2.02 -2.00 27.23
C ILE A 8 2.79 -0.91 26.48
N ILE A 9 2.63 -0.85 25.17
CA ILE A 9 3.09 0.28 24.34
C ILE A 9 2.00 1.36 24.45
N PRO A 10 2.31 2.58 24.93
CA PRO A 10 1.33 3.65 24.90
C PRO A 10 1.20 4.15 23.47
N VAL A 11 0.01 3.98 22.88
CA VAL A 11 -0.39 4.66 21.65
C VAL A 11 -0.44 6.16 21.97
N LEU A 12 0.59 6.90 21.56
CA LEU A 12 0.53 8.35 21.47
C LEU A 12 -0.38 8.70 20.30
N PHE A 13 -1.54 9.28 20.61
CA PHE A 13 -2.38 9.96 19.62
C PHE A 13 -1.58 11.14 19.06
N ALA A 14 -1.09 11.01 17.83
CA ALA A 14 -0.60 12.14 17.07
C ALA A 14 -1.80 13.04 16.74
N SER A 15 -1.80 14.23 17.33
CA SER A 15 -2.77 15.29 17.04
C SER A 15 -2.51 15.84 15.64
N THR A 16 -3.57 15.83 14.83
CA THR A 16 -3.71 16.43 13.50
C THR A 16 -3.07 17.81 13.37
N SER A 17 -2.06 17.96 12.52
CA SER A 17 -1.64 19.23 11.95
C SER A 17 -1.96 19.25 10.45
N SER A 18 -2.61 20.33 10.03
CA SER A 18 -3.02 20.58 8.66
C SER A 18 -1.79 20.94 7.82
N LEU A 19 -1.29 19.99 7.01
CA LEU A 19 -0.57 20.17 5.73
C LEU A 19 0.07 18.84 5.24
N GLY A 20 -0.65 17.73 5.34
CA GLY A 20 -0.40 16.53 4.51
C GLY A 20 -1.43 16.51 3.39
N GLN A 21 -1.25 17.34 2.36
CA GLN A 21 -2.11 17.25 1.17
C GLN A 21 -1.60 16.10 0.33
N GLY A 22 -2.31 14.97 0.40
CA GLY A 22 -1.92 13.72 -0.22
C GLY A 22 -1.43 13.87 -1.65
N LEU A 23 -0.46 13.02 -2.00
CA LEU A 23 0.17 12.89 -3.29
C LEU A 23 -0.80 13.22 -4.44
N MET A 24 -0.41 14.21 -5.24
CA MET A 24 -1.02 14.62 -6.51
C MET A 24 -2.34 15.41 -6.37
N THR A 25 -2.15 16.72 -6.13
CA THR A 25 -3.06 17.87 -6.24
C THR A 25 -4.57 17.59 -6.43
N GLY A 26 -5.32 17.55 -5.32
CA GLY A 26 -6.79 17.58 -5.35
C GLY A 26 -7.37 18.79 -6.12
N GLU A 27 -6.65 19.92 -6.22
CA GLU A 27 -7.09 21.09 -7.00
C GLU A 27 -7.18 20.85 -8.51
N VAL A 28 -6.31 20.01 -9.10
CA VAL A 28 -6.34 19.70 -10.55
C VAL A 28 -7.48 18.74 -10.89
N CYS A 29 -7.86 17.90 -9.92
CA CYS A 29 -8.88 16.85 -10.06
C CYS A 29 -10.30 17.33 -9.73
N GLY A 30 -10.45 18.51 -9.13
CA GLY A 30 -11.72 18.97 -8.58
C GLY A 30 -12.16 18.19 -7.33
N CYS A 31 -11.25 17.44 -6.71
CA CYS A 31 -11.49 16.64 -5.52
C CYS A 31 -11.13 17.45 -4.27
N PRO A 32 -11.88 17.35 -3.16
CA PRO A 32 -11.46 17.93 -1.89
C PRO A 32 -10.07 17.41 -1.47
N PRO A 33 -9.26 18.22 -0.75
CA PRO A 33 -8.03 17.73 -0.11
C PRO A 33 -8.33 16.48 0.72
N VAL A 34 -7.43 15.49 0.73
CA VAL A 34 -7.63 14.20 1.41
C VAL A 34 -8.07 14.38 2.87
N MET A 35 -7.41 15.29 3.61
CA MET A 35 -7.75 15.62 5.01
C MET A 35 -9.19 16.12 5.22
N ASN A 36 -9.86 16.61 4.17
CA ASN A 36 -11.22 17.15 4.22
C ASN A 36 -12.28 16.16 3.72
N ARG A 37 -11.88 14.98 3.24
CA ARG A 37 -12.78 13.93 2.76
C ARG A 37 -13.33 13.15 3.95
N ASP A 38 -14.62 12.84 3.93
CA ASP A 38 -15.21 11.96 4.92
C ASP A 38 -14.94 10.49 4.61
N THR A 39 -14.95 9.67 5.66
CA THR A 39 -14.64 8.25 5.59
C THR A 39 -15.90 7.41 5.37
N VAL A 40 -15.89 6.58 4.33
CA VAL A 40 -16.93 5.59 4.04
C VAL A 40 -16.39 4.19 4.34
N TRP A 41 -16.92 3.56 5.39
CA TRP A 41 -16.56 2.18 5.73
C TRP A 41 -17.31 1.20 4.82
N VAL A 42 -16.55 0.38 4.09
CA VAL A 42 -17.04 -0.61 3.14
C VAL A 42 -16.91 -2.01 3.75
N THR A 43 -17.98 -2.79 3.69
CA THR A 43 -18.02 -4.18 4.16
C THR A 43 -18.52 -5.08 3.02
N ASP A 44 -18.31 -6.39 3.14
CA ASP A 44 -18.83 -7.39 2.21
C ASP A 44 -20.35 -7.64 2.40
N ASN A 45 -20.93 -7.04 3.44
CA ASN A 45 -22.36 -7.10 3.73
C ASN A 45 -22.88 -8.55 3.80
N ASN A 46 -22.13 -9.42 4.50
CA ASN A 46 -22.41 -10.85 4.64
C ASN A 46 -22.61 -11.57 3.29
N GLY A 47 -21.73 -11.35 2.33
CA GLY A 47 -21.78 -11.98 1.01
C GLY A 47 -22.59 -11.23 -0.04
N ALA A 48 -23.27 -10.13 0.32
CA ALA A 48 -24.02 -9.34 -0.66
C ALA A 48 -23.10 -8.48 -1.55
N GLY A 49 -21.82 -8.33 -1.18
CA GLY A 49 -20.84 -7.55 -1.91
C GLY A 49 -21.15 -6.05 -1.89
N VAL A 50 -20.40 -5.29 -2.69
CA VAL A 50 -20.56 -3.83 -2.79
C VAL A 50 -21.75 -3.41 -3.66
N GLY A 51 -22.27 -4.31 -4.49
CA GLY A 51 -23.35 -4.01 -5.43
C GLY A 51 -22.89 -3.18 -6.64
N ASN A 52 -23.85 -2.70 -7.40
CA ASN A 52 -23.61 -1.70 -8.45
C ASN A 52 -23.44 -0.32 -7.81
N VAL A 53 -22.21 0.16 -7.69
CA VAL A 53 -21.85 1.35 -6.90
C VAL A 53 -20.83 2.22 -7.63
N HIS A 54 -20.88 3.52 -7.35
CA HIS A 54 -19.94 4.52 -7.85
C HIS A 54 -19.25 5.18 -6.66
N TRP A 55 -17.93 5.04 -6.59
CA TRP A 55 -17.06 5.69 -5.62
C TRP A 55 -16.51 7.00 -6.18
N THR A 56 -16.71 8.07 -5.45
CA THR A 56 -16.40 9.44 -5.85
C THR A 56 -15.20 9.97 -5.08
N CYS A 57 -14.46 10.92 -5.66
CA CYS A 57 -13.20 11.37 -5.06
C CYS A 57 -13.35 12.37 -3.88
N ASP A 58 -14.58 12.65 -3.43
CA ASP A 58 -14.89 13.42 -2.22
C ASP A 58 -14.83 12.60 -0.94
N HIS A 59 -14.67 11.28 -1.06
CA HIS A 59 -14.62 10.36 0.07
C HIS A 59 -13.28 9.61 0.15
N ILE A 60 -13.00 9.08 1.35
CA ILE A 60 -12.01 8.02 1.58
C ILE A 60 -12.80 6.73 1.84
N TYR A 61 -12.65 5.74 0.96
CA TYR A 61 -13.29 4.43 1.13
C TYR A 61 -12.38 3.52 1.94
N VAL A 62 -12.86 3.00 3.07
CA VAL A 62 -12.08 2.11 3.94
C VAL A 62 -12.65 0.71 3.87
N LEU A 63 -11.88 -0.23 3.33
CA LEU A 63 -12.22 -1.65 3.28
C LEU A 63 -12.06 -2.21 4.69
N ALA A 64 -13.20 -2.41 5.36
CA ALA A 64 -13.22 -2.92 6.71
C ALA A 64 -12.89 -4.41 6.76
N GLU A 65 -13.01 -5.15 5.67
CA GLU A 65 -12.74 -6.60 5.57
C GLU A 65 -12.41 -6.93 4.10
N GLN A 66 -12.26 -8.21 3.75
CA GLN A 66 -12.20 -8.61 2.35
C GLN A 66 -13.58 -8.35 1.71
N VAL A 67 -13.66 -7.36 0.82
CA VAL A 67 -14.91 -6.94 0.16
C VAL A 67 -14.95 -7.39 -1.28
N PHE A 68 -16.15 -7.75 -1.74
CA PHE A 68 -16.32 -8.34 -3.08
C PHE A 68 -17.17 -7.46 -4.00
N VAL A 69 -16.71 -7.30 -5.24
CA VAL A 69 -17.56 -6.96 -6.38
C VAL A 69 -18.08 -8.27 -6.94
N ASN A 70 -19.34 -8.59 -6.64
CA ASN A 70 -19.92 -9.89 -6.99
C ASN A 70 -20.17 -10.01 -8.51
N GLY A 71 -20.39 -11.24 -8.97
CA GLY A 71 -20.77 -11.50 -10.36
C GLY A 71 -22.02 -10.73 -10.77
N GLY A 72 -21.90 -9.91 -11.82
CA GLY A 72 -22.97 -9.03 -12.32
C GLY A 72 -23.02 -7.64 -11.66
N ASP A 73 -22.18 -7.37 -10.67
CA ASP A 73 -22.01 -6.03 -10.11
C ASP A 73 -20.91 -5.24 -10.83
N THR A 74 -21.00 -3.92 -10.70
CA THR A 74 -20.00 -2.99 -11.21
C THR A 74 -19.64 -1.98 -10.13
N LEU A 75 -18.34 -1.88 -9.85
CA LEU A 75 -17.76 -0.82 -9.03
C LEU A 75 -17.06 0.18 -9.96
N THR A 76 -17.55 1.41 -10.01
CA THR A 76 -16.91 2.51 -10.75
C THR A 76 -16.22 3.47 -9.79
N MET A 77 -15.03 3.96 -10.14
CA MET A 77 -14.27 4.93 -9.35
C MET A 77 -13.95 6.18 -10.18
N ASP A 78 -14.20 7.36 -9.61
CA ASP A 78 -13.70 8.62 -10.18
C ASP A 78 -12.17 8.71 -10.10
N PRO A 79 -11.50 9.44 -11.02
CA PRO A 79 -10.09 9.82 -10.83
C PRO A 79 -9.85 10.49 -9.48
N GLY A 80 -8.73 10.18 -8.83
CA GLY A 80 -8.40 10.73 -7.51
C GLY A 80 -9.14 10.08 -6.33
N THR A 81 -9.94 9.03 -6.56
CA THR A 81 -10.52 8.21 -5.50
C THR A 81 -9.42 7.60 -4.61
N VAL A 82 -9.66 7.57 -3.31
CA VAL A 82 -8.76 6.97 -2.30
C VAL A 82 -9.46 5.78 -1.65
N VAL A 83 -8.77 4.64 -1.64
CA VAL A 83 -9.23 3.39 -1.04
C VAL A 83 -8.19 2.88 -0.06
N LEU A 84 -8.57 2.65 1.19
CA LEU A 84 -7.67 2.20 2.25
C LEU A 84 -8.13 0.86 2.83
N GLY A 85 -7.25 -0.12 2.99
CA GLY A 85 -7.57 -1.39 3.66
C GLY A 85 -7.20 -1.39 5.14
N VAL A 86 -8.04 -1.93 6.02
CA VAL A 86 -7.64 -2.13 7.42
C VAL A 86 -6.62 -3.25 7.57
N SER A 87 -5.74 -3.14 8.54
CA SER A 87 -4.87 -4.26 8.93
C SER A 87 -5.64 -5.34 9.67
N GLY A 88 -5.19 -6.59 9.54
CA GLY A 88 -5.80 -7.74 10.20
C GLY A 88 -5.68 -7.68 11.73
N GLN A 89 -6.67 -8.23 12.43
CA GLN A 89 -6.71 -8.27 13.90
C GLN A 89 -6.85 -9.70 14.42
N GLY A 90 -6.36 -9.93 15.64
CA GLY A 90 -6.45 -11.23 16.29
C GLY A 90 -5.65 -12.33 15.58
N ARG A 91 -4.52 -11.97 14.97
CA ARG A 91 -3.62 -12.90 14.27
C ARG A 91 -3.23 -14.06 15.19
N SER A 92 -3.47 -15.29 14.74
CA SER A 92 -3.10 -16.53 15.41
C SER A 92 -2.32 -17.42 14.46
N GLU A 93 -1.20 -17.96 14.92
CA GLU A 93 -0.36 -18.87 14.14
C GLU A 93 -0.35 -20.24 14.81
N VAL A 94 -0.60 -21.28 14.02
CA VAL A 94 -0.55 -22.67 14.49
C VAL A 94 0.33 -23.48 13.56
N ASP A 95 1.41 -24.03 14.12
CA ASP A 95 2.21 -25.04 13.43
C ASP A 95 1.52 -26.40 13.52
N VAL A 96 1.09 -26.92 12.37
CA VAL A 96 0.47 -28.24 12.26
C VAL A 96 1.51 -29.23 11.76
N ALA A 97 1.93 -30.14 12.64
CA ALA A 97 2.84 -31.22 12.29
C ALA A 97 2.13 -32.22 11.36
N VAL A 98 2.56 -32.25 10.09
CA VAL A 98 2.08 -33.25 9.12
C VAL A 98 2.82 -34.57 9.30
N ASN A 99 2.05 -35.65 9.37
CA ASN A 99 2.52 -36.95 9.88
C ASN A 99 3.24 -37.77 8.79
N PHE A 100 4.26 -37.22 8.13
CA PHE A 100 5.04 -37.92 7.09
C PHE A 100 6.54 -37.60 7.06
N GLY A 101 7.08 -36.81 8.00
CA GLY A 101 8.52 -36.50 8.04
C GLY A 101 9.01 -35.56 6.94
N ILE A 102 8.07 -34.88 6.27
CA ILE A 102 8.24 -33.86 5.24
C ILE A 102 7.53 -32.61 5.75
N GLY A 103 8.28 -31.68 6.35
CA GLY A 103 7.81 -30.34 6.71
C GLY A 103 6.83 -30.20 7.88
N SER A 104 6.44 -28.94 8.09
CA SER A 104 5.39 -28.48 9.00
C SER A 104 4.53 -27.46 8.25
N LEU A 105 3.21 -27.58 8.35
CA LEU A 105 2.29 -26.54 7.89
C LEU A 105 2.27 -25.41 8.93
N ARG A 106 2.19 -24.16 8.49
CA ARG A 106 1.75 -23.07 9.35
C ARG A 106 0.46 -22.51 8.83
N GLU A 107 -0.55 -22.52 9.69
CA GLU A 107 -1.82 -21.86 9.43
C GLU A 107 -1.83 -20.54 10.21
N VAL A 108 -2.05 -19.44 9.49
CA VAL A 108 -2.30 -18.13 10.08
C VAL A 108 -3.76 -17.76 9.87
N THR A 109 -4.44 -17.42 10.96
CA THR A 109 -5.83 -16.98 10.95
C THR A 109 -5.96 -15.63 11.61
N TYR A 110 -7.00 -14.91 11.25
CA TYR A 110 -7.34 -13.62 11.82
C TYR A 110 -8.74 -13.72 12.44
N GLU A 111 -8.93 -13.10 13.61
CA GLU A 111 -10.29 -12.87 14.12
C GLU A 111 -11.05 -11.92 13.17
N HIS A 112 -10.31 -11.02 12.54
CA HIS A 112 -10.79 -10.06 11.57
C HIS A 112 -9.76 -9.91 10.46
N TYR A 113 -10.09 -10.39 9.26
CA TYR A 113 -9.16 -10.43 8.13
C TYR A 113 -8.82 -9.01 7.65
N PRO A 114 -7.58 -8.79 7.14
CA PRO A 114 -7.20 -7.53 6.52
C PRO A 114 -8.17 -7.13 5.39
N GLY A 115 -8.34 -5.83 5.20
CA GLY A 115 -9.16 -5.29 4.11
C GLY A 115 -8.54 -5.61 2.76
N ALA A 116 -9.33 -6.14 1.82
CA ALA A 116 -8.92 -6.41 0.44
C ALA A 116 -10.09 -6.12 -0.50
N LEU A 117 -9.81 -5.78 -1.76
CA LEU A 117 -10.84 -5.62 -2.79
C LEU A 117 -10.74 -6.77 -3.78
N VAL A 118 -11.81 -7.56 -3.90
CA VAL A 118 -11.84 -8.74 -4.77
C VAL A 118 -12.96 -8.58 -5.80
N VAL A 119 -12.61 -8.68 -7.09
CA VAL A 119 -13.58 -8.72 -8.17
C VAL A 119 -13.85 -10.19 -8.50
N ALA A 120 -15.02 -10.69 -8.12
CA ALA A 120 -15.41 -12.07 -8.42
C ALA A 120 -15.65 -12.25 -9.93
N ARG A 121 -15.68 -13.50 -10.40
CA ARG A 121 -16.01 -13.81 -11.80
C ARG A 121 -17.31 -13.13 -12.24
N SER A 122 -17.27 -12.53 -13.43
CA SER A 122 -18.36 -11.71 -14.01
C SER A 122 -18.68 -10.41 -13.25
N GLY A 123 -17.95 -10.05 -12.20
CA GLY A 123 -17.92 -8.70 -11.64
C GLY A 123 -17.07 -7.78 -12.50
N PHE A 124 -17.22 -6.47 -12.33
CA PHE A 124 -16.47 -5.49 -13.12
C PHE A 124 -15.98 -4.32 -12.27
N LEU A 125 -14.67 -4.07 -12.31
CA LEU A 125 -14.05 -2.89 -11.71
C LEU A 125 -13.70 -1.85 -12.78
N ASP A 126 -14.34 -0.69 -12.73
CA ASP A 126 -14.06 0.47 -13.56
C ASP A 126 -13.25 1.51 -12.78
N ALA A 127 -11.93 1.36 -12.74
CA ALA A 127 -11.00 2.22 -12.02
C ALA A 127 -10.10 2.98 -13.01
N GLN A 128 -10.58 4.13 -13.48
CA GLN A 128 -9.89 4.93 -14.50
C GLN A 128 -9.42 6.26 -13.95
N GLY A 129 -8.28 6.25 -13.26
CA GLY A 129 -7.53 7.45 -12.91
C GLY A 129 -6.94 8.15 -14.14
N THR A 130 -6.21 9.23 -13.88
CA THR A 130 -5.43 9.96 -14.89
C THR A 130 -4.04 10.28 -14.35
N ALA A 131 -3.09 10.66 -15.22
CA ALA A 131 -1.77 11.10 -14.77
C ALA A 131 -1.84 12.25 -13.74
N SER A 132 -2.78 13.18 -13.90
CA SER A 132 -2.97 14.26 -12.93
C SER A 132 -3.75 13.86 -11.67
N CYS A 133 -4.46 12.72 -11.72
CA CYS A 133 -5.42 12.29 -10.71
C CYS A 133 -5.44 10.77 -10.60
N PRO A 134 -4.34 10.15 -10.14
CA PRO A 134 -4.28 8.71 -9.99
C PRO A 134 -5.27 8.25 -8.90
N ILE A 135 -5.78 7.03 -9.04
CA ILE A 135 -6.52 6.37 -7.96
C ILE A 135 -5.50 5.76 -7.01
N GLN A 136 -5.69 5.96 -5.70
CA GLN A 136 -4.72 5.56 -4.68
C GLN A 136 -5.29 4.45 -3.79
N PHE A 137 -4.55 3.35 -3.67
CA PHE A 137 -4.81 2.24 -2.77
C PHE A 137 -3.66 2.11 -1.76
N SER A 138 -3.99 2.04 -0.47
CA SER A 138 -3.01 1.82 0.61
C SER A 138 -3.70 1.24 1.86
N PHE A 139 -3.07 1.31 3.03
CA PHE A 139 -3.64 0.87 4.29
C PHE A 139 -4.29 2.01 5.11
N PHE A 140 -5.21 1.64 5.99
CA PHE A 140 -5.84 2.55 6.94
C PHE A 140 -4.83 2.97 8.01
N GLY A 141 -4.18 4.11 7.78
CA GLY A 141 -3.09 4.64 8.59
C GLY A 141 -2.02 5.35 7.77
N ASP A 142 -1.99 5.13 6.45
CA ASP A 142 -1.14 5.87 5.53
C ASP A 142 -1.64 7.33 5.40
N PRO A 143 -0.83 8.35 5.73
CA PRO A 143 -1.17 9.76 5.51
C PRO A 143 -1.21 10.15 4.02
N LEU A 144 -0.71 9.29 3.12
CA LEU A 144 -0.62 9.49 1.68
C LEU A 144 0.22 10.70 1.26
N ASP A 145 1.17 11.12 2.09
CA ASP A 145 2.02 12.30 1.89
C ASP A 145 3.49 11.95 1.59
N GLY A 146 3.82 10.67 1.40
CA GLY A 146 5.19 10.22 1.14
C GLY A 146 6.01 9.93 2.39
N SER A 147 5.46 10.09 3.60
CA SER A 147 6.19 9.84 4.84
C SER A 147 6.30 8.37 5.25
N VAL A 148 5.56 7.47 4.60
CA VAL A 148 5.63 6.02 4.86
C VAL A 148 6.81 5.42 4.10
N GLY A 149 7.72 4.76 4.83
CA GLY A 149 8.88 4.11 4.24
C GLY A 149 8.53 2.97 3.28
N LEU A 150 9.42 2.73 2.33
CA LEU A 150 9.33 1.63 1.35
C LEU A 150 9.47 0.24 1.99
N ASP A 151 9.93 0.17 3.23
CA ASP A 151 10.04 -1.04 4.05
C ASP A 151 8.72 -1.42 4.75
N VAL A 152 7.69 -0.56 4.68
CA VAL A 152 6.38 -0.84 5.27
C VAL A 152 5.54 -1.69 4.31
N THR A 153 5.38 -2.97 4.65
CA THR A 153 4.64 -3.95 3.84
C THR A 153 3.56 -4.64 4.69
N GLY A 154 2.62 -5.34 4.04
CA GLY A 154 1.75 -6.29 4.75
C GLY A 154 0.57 -5.66 5.49
N MET A 155 0.24 -4.40 5.20
CA MET A 155 -0.67 -3.61 6.03
C MET A 155 -2.16 -3.78 5.65
N TRP A 156 -2.45 -4.35 4.48
CA TRP A 156 -3.79 -4.69 3.97
C TRP A 156 -3.69 -5.77 2.86
N GLY A 157 -4.80 -6.36 2.41
CA GLY A 157 -4.79 -7.56 1.55
C GLY A 157 -4.79 -7.34 0.03
N GLY A 158 -4.52 -6.13 -0.46
CA GLY A 158 -4.36 -5.89 -1.90
C GLY A 158 -5.64 -5.95 -2.74
N LEU A 159 -5.44 -6.04 -4.07
CA LEU A 159 -6.49 -6.07 -5.09
C LEU A 159 -6.40 -7.36 -5.90
N ALA A 160 -7.52 -8.09 -6.02
CA ALA A 160 -7.59 -9.30 -6.83
C ALA A 160 -8.73 -9.25 -7.86
N LEU A 161 -8.46 -9.68 -9.09
CA LEU A 161 -9.44 -9.80 -10.17
C LEU A 161 -9.57 -11.26 -10.62
N CYS A 162 -10.73 -11.86 -10.36
CA CYS A 162 -11.08 -13.20 -10.80
C CYS A 162 -11.79 -13.15 -12.15
N GLY A 163 -11.10 -13.52 -13.22
CA GLY A 163 -11.67 -13.75 -14.55
C GLY A 163 -12.08 -15.21 -14.78
N ALA A 164 -12.68 -15.46 -15.95
CA ALA A 164 -13.17 -16.77 -16.36
C ALA A 164 -12.44 -17.33 -17.61
N ALA A 165 -11.27 -16.77 -17.93
CA ALA A 165 -10.44 -17.25 -19.03
C ALA A 165 -9.78 -18.59 -18.65
N GLN A 166 -8.88 -19.03 -19.51
CA GLN A 166 -8.21 -20.32 -19.41
C GLN A 166 -7.06 -20.34 -18.41
N THR A 167 -6.90 -21.45 -17.70
CA THR A 167 -5.71 -21.77 -16.87
C THR A 167 -5.30 -23.21 -17.15
N ASN A 168 -4.09 -23.59 -16.75
CA ASN A 168 -3.60 -24.96 -16.87
C ASN A 168 -3.65 -25.76 -15.56
N THR A 169 -4.42 -25.28 -14.59
CA THR A 169 -4.60 -25.98 -13.31
C THR A 169 -5.29 -27.32 -13.53
N LEU A 170 -4.64 -28.39 -13.05
CA LEU A 170 -5.11 -29.76 -13.22
C LEU A 170 -5.81 -30.28 -11.97
N HIS A 171 -6.72 -31.23 -12.17
CA HIS A 171 -7.25 -32.03 -11.09
C HIS A 171 -6.19 -32.95 -10.48
N LEU A 172 -5.55 -32.50 -9.41
CA LEU A 172 -4.93 -33.43 -8.46
C LEU A 172 -5.99 -33.77 -7.40
N ASP A 173 -6.57 -34.97 -7.49
CA ASP A 173 -7.43 -35.53 -6.45
C ASP A 173 -6.61 -35.77 -5.16
N LEU A 174 -6.39 -34.70 -4.41
CA LEU A 174 -5.71 -34.71 -3.12
C LEU A 174 -6.69 -34.96 -1.97
N SER A 175 -7.84 -35.61 -2.22
CA SER A 175 -8.77 -36.06 -1.17
C SER A 175 -8.11 -36.97 -0.11
N PHE A 176 -6.86 -37.38 -0.34
CA PHE A 176 -6.04 -38.14 0.59
C PHE A 176 -5.37 -37.32 1.72
N PHE A 177 -5.21 -36.00 1.59
CA PHE A 177 -4.38 -35.22 2.53
C PHE A 177 -5.12 -34.32 3.51
N GLY A 178 -6.41 -34.01 3.30
CA GLY A 178 -7.21 -33.24 4.28
C GLY A 178 -6.57 -31.90 4.70
N ALA A 179 -5.73 -31.33 3.84
CA ALA A 179 -5.05 -30.07 4.06
C ALA A 179 -5.83 -28.97 3.32
N PRO A 180 -6.24 -27.89 4.02
CA PRO A 180 -7.09 -26.84 3.46
C PRO A 180 -6.36 -25.90 2.48
N PHE A 181 -5.08 -26.15 2.22
CA PHE A 181 -4.17 -25.32 1.43
C PHE A 181 -3.64 -26.01 0.17
N PHE A 182 -4.10 -27.24 -0.09
CA PHE A 182 -3.94 -27.81 -1.42
C PHE A 182 -5.20 -27.50 -2.19
N THR A 183 -5.01 -27.06 -3.43
CA THR A 183 -6.05 -26.96 -4.46
C THR A 183 -6.93 -28.20 -4.40
N THR A 184 -8.10 -28.04 -3.78
CA THR A 184 -9.19 -29.03 -3.85
C THR A 184 -10.27 -28.58 -4.84
N GLY A 185 -9.93 -27.56 -5.66
CA GLY A 185 -10.71 -27.01 -6.77
C GLY A 185 -10.83 -27.98 -7.94
N ILE A 186 -11.94 -27.90 -8.66
CA ILE A 186 -12.49 -28.94 -9.52
C ILE A 186 -11.73 -28.98 -10.85
N GLY A 187 -11.48 -30.19 -11.39
CA GLY A 187 -10.84 -30.48 -12.68
C GLY A 187 -11.48 -29.88 -13.94
N THR A 188 -11.49 -28.56 -14.03
CA THR A 188 -12.17 -27.74 -15.04
C THR A 188 -11.29 -26.60 -15.57
N GLY A 189 -10.08 -26.40 -15.03
CA GLY A 189 -9.23 -25.23 -15.23
C GLY A 189 -9.72 -24.03 -14.40
N GLU A 190 -10.06 -24.29 -13.15
CA GLU A 190 -10.44 -23.29 -12.14
C GLU A 190 -9.47 -23.38 -10.97
N ASP A 191 -9.24 -22.26 -10.29
CA ASP A 191 -8.50 -22.22 -9.04
C ASP A 191 -8.99 -21.07 -8.12
N ARG A 192 -8.41 -20.92 -6.94
CA ARG A 192 -8.75 -19.90 -5.93
C ARG A 192 -7.62 -18.88 -5.81
N ILE A 193 -7.95 -17.59 -5.86
CA ILE A 193 -6.98 -16.50 -5.64
C ILE A 193 -6.31 -16.67 -4.28
N GLU A 194 -5.00 -16.43 -4.23
CA GLU A 194 -4.19 -16.65 -3.05
C GLU A 194 -4.49 -15.61 -1.96
N GLY A 195 -4.46 -16.05 -0.69
CA GLY A 195 -4.71 -15.18 0.45
C GLY A 195 -6.15 -14.66 0.64
N ILE A 196 -7.09 -15.02 -0.25
CA ILE A 196 -8.51 -14.61 -0.14
C ILE A 196 -9.37 -15.69 0.52
N VAL A 197 -10.19 -15.27 1.48
CA VAL A 197 -11.08 -16.13 2.27
C VAL A 197 -12.53 -15.62 2.16
N ASP A 198 -13.34 -16.28 1.32
CA ASP A 198 -14.77 -15.99 1.23
C ASP A 198 -15.56 -16.62 2.39
N LEU A 199 -15.80 -15.83 3.44
CA LEU A 199 -16.59 -16.23 4.61
C LEU A 199 -18.08 -16.47 4.31
N SER A 200 -18.59 -16.03 3.15
CA SER A 200 -19.98 -16.26 2.74
C SER A 200 -20.22 -17.67 2.18
N GLY A 201 -19.15 -18.36 1.76
CA GLY A 201 -19.22 -19.68 1.13
C GLY A 201 -19.83 -19.66 -0.28
N GLN A 202 -19.68 -18.55 -1.00
CA GLN A 202 -20.14 -18.40 -2.39
C GLN A 202 -19.04 -18.68 -3.42
N ASP A 203 -17.84 -19.05 -2.96
CA ASP A 203 -16.66 -19.35 -3.79
C ASP A 203 -16.29 -18.17 -4.72
N ARG A 204 -16.42 -16.93 -4.23
CA ARG A 204 -16.19 -15.70 -5.01
C ARG A 204 -14.72 -15.41 -5.31
N GLU A 205 -13.82 -16.07 -4.59
CA GLU A 205 -12.37 -16.12 -4.80
C GLU A 205 -11.96 -17.05 -5.96
N VAL A 206 -12.89 -17.83 -6.52
CA VAL A 206 -12.60 -18.76 -7.62
C VAL A 206 -12.47 -18.01 -8.95
N TYR A 207 -11.37 -18.22 -9.65
CA TYR A 207 -11.10 -17.77 -11.01
C TYR A 207 -10.93 -18.94 -11.99
N GLY A 208 -10.86 -18.63 -13.28
CA GLY A 208 -10.75 -19.62 -14.34
C GLY A 208 -12.10 -20.21 -14.76
N GLY A 209 -12.05 -21.37 -15.39
CA GLY A 209 -13.18 -22.12 -15.92
C GLY A 209 -13.08 -22.39 -17.42
N ASN A 210 -12.08 -21.81 -18.11
CA ASN A 210 -11.93 -21.92 -19.56
C ASN A 210 -13.18 -21.47 -20.35
N GLU A 211 -14.00 -20.56 -19.79
CA GLU A 211 -15.32 -20.23 -20.33
C GLU A 211 -15.35 -18.93 -21.14
N ASP A 212 -14.54 -17.93 -20.76
CA ASP A 212 -14.57 -16.60 -21.38
C ASP A 212 -13.18 -15.97 -21.60
N PRO A 213 -12.46 -16.34 -22.68
CA PRO A 213 -11.16 -15.79 -23.00
C PRO A 213 -11.18 -14.29 -23.35
N THR A 214 -12.34 -13.73 -23.68
CA THR A 214 -12.49 -12.31 -24.07
C THR A 214 -13.16 -11.46 -22.99
N GLY A 215 -13.53 -12.07 -21.87
CA GLY A 215 -14.18 -11.41 -20.75
C GLY A 215 -13.32 -10.29 -20.18
N SER A 216 -13.99 -9.29 -19.60
CA SER A 216 -13.32 -8.19 -18.91
C SER A 216 -13.67 -8.24 -17.43
N SER A 217 -12.64 -8.36 -16.59
CA SER A 217 -12.76 -8.24 -15.14
C SER A 217 -12.67 -6.78 -14.69
N GLY A 218 -12.24 -5.88 -15.56
CA GLY A 218 -12.14 -4.45 -15.26
C GLY A 218 -11.33 -3.62 -16.25
N THR A 219 -11.33 -2.31 -16.01
CA THR A 219 -10.45 -1.32 -16.63
C THR A 219 -9.71 -0.58 -15.54
N LEU A 220 -8.40 -0.82 -15.44
CA LEU A 220 -7.49 -0.26 -14.43
C LEU A 220 -6.52 0.69 -15.15
N ARG A 221 -6.59 1.98 -14.85
CA ARG A 221 -5.71 3.02 -15.41
C ARG A 221 -5.24 4.02 -14.37
N TYR A 222 -3.94 4.29 -14.31
CA TYR A 222 -3.34 5.24 -13.36
C TYR A 222 -3.73 4.92 -11.90
N LEU A 223 -3.33 3.73 -11.46
CA LEU A 223 -3.49 3.27 -10.09
C LEU A 223 -2.12 3.25 -9.41
N SER A 224 -2.06 3.79 -8.20
CA SER A 224 -0.94 3.62 -7.27
C SER A 224 -1.43 2.75 -6.11
N ILE A 225 -0.92 1.52 -6.04
CA ILE A 225 -1.30 0.50 -5.04
C ILE A 225 -0.07 0.23 -4.18
N ARG A 226 -0.20 0.39 -2.86
CA ARG A 226 0.97 0.44 -1.96
C ARG A 226 0.76 -0.33 -0.66
N HIS A 227 1.86 -0.80 -0.06
CA HIS A 227 1.94 -1.26 1.34
C HIS A 227 1.02 -2.46 1.69
N GLY A 228 0.67 -3.27 0.70
CA GLY A 228 -0.30 -4.35 0.84
C GLY A 228 0.31 -5.74 1.04
N SER A 229 -0.51 -6.73 0.73
CA SER A 229 -0.31 -8.16 0.96
C SER A 229 -0.60 -8.63 2.39
N THR A 230 -1.02 -9.88 2.55
CA THR A 230 -1.52 -10.43 3.80
C THR A 230 -1.00 -11.84 3.97
N ASN A 231 -0.38 -12.11 5.12
CA ASN A 231 0.15 -13.43 5.39
C ASN A 231 -0.87 -14.39 6.04
N LEU A 232 -1.27 -15.46 5.34
CA LEU A 232 -2.11 -16.55 5.85
C LEU A 232 -1.33 -17.84 6.20
N GLY A 233 0.00 -17.79 6.16
CA GLY A 233 0.88 -18.87 6.57
C GLY A 233 1.52 -19.58 5.37
N TRP A 234 2.02 -20.79 5.59
CA TRP A 234 2.73 -21.54 4.56
C TRP A 234 2.34 -23.01 4.55
N THR A 235 2.41 -23.59 3.37
CA THR A 235 2.12 -24.99 3.12
C THR A 235 3.26 -25.90 3.58
N GLN A 236 3.05 -27.22 3.52
CA GLN A 236 4.03 -28.23 3.94
C GLN A 236 5.27 -28.28 3.02
N PHE A 237 5.18 -27.63 1.86
CA PHE A 237 6.24 -27.53 0.86
C PHE A 237 7.00 -26.20 0.95
N GLY A 238 6.61 -25.31 1.87
CA GLY A 238 7.24 -24.01 2.03
C GLY A 238 6.62 -22.92 1.17
N ASN A 239 5.67 -23.25 0.28
CA ASN A 239 4.93 -22.25 -0.48
C ASN A 239 4.12 -21.38 0.47
N GLY A 240 4.14 -20.10 0.19
CA GLY A 240 3.28 -19.12 0.79
C GLY A 240 1.78 -19.43 0.63
N ASN A 241 0.98 -18.86 1.51
CA ASN A 241 -0.43 -18.58 1.28
C ASN A 241 -0.64 -17.14 1.72
N GLU A 242 -0.32 -16.23 0.81
CA GLU A 242 -0.36 -14.81 1.02
C GLU A 242 -1.19 -14.15 -0.10
N THR A 243 -1.74 -12.97 0.15
CA THR A 243 -2.30 -12.17 -0.96
C THR A 243 -1.17 -11.39 -1.60
N ASP A 244 -1.19 -11.17 -2.91
CA ASP A 244 -0.33 -10.14 -3.53
C ASP A 244 -0.94 -8.74 -3.54
N LEU A 245 -0.14 -7.77 -3.97
CA LEU A 245 -0.58 -6.39 -4.09
C LEU A 245 -1.59 -6.20 -5.23
N LEU A 246 -1.33 -6.83 -6.38
CA LEU A 246 -2.27 -6.96 -7.49
C LEU A 246 -2.25 -8.39 -8.09
N GLN A 247 -3.35 -9.11 -7.94
CA GLN A 247 -3.55 -10.45 -8.52
C GLN A 247 -4.50 -10.42 -9.72
N LEU A 248 -4.10 -11.04 -10.82
CA LEU A 248 -4.89 -11.15 -12.06
C LEU A 248 -5.15 -12.62 -12.41
N GLY A 249 -6.15 -13.24 -11.77
CA GLY A 249 -6.50 -14.64 -12.02
C GLY A 249 -7.38 -14.80 -13.26
N ALA A 250 -6.91 -15.53 -14.26
CA ALA A 250 -7.62 -15.87 -15.50
C ALA A 250 -8.38 -14.70 -16.14
N CYS A 251 -7.80 -13.50 -16.12
CA CYS A 251 -8.40 -12.33 -16.74
C CYS A 251 -8.33 -12.46 -18.27
N GLY A 252 -9.46 -12.18 -18.96
CA GLY A 252 -9.54 -12.26 -20.43
C GLY A 252 -8.98 -11.01 -21.13
N THR A 253 -8.91 -11.06 -22.46
CA THR A 253 -8.37 -9.96 -23.30
C THR A 253 -9.18 -8.65 -23.24
N GLY A 254 -10.41 -8.71 -22.71
CA GLY A 254 -11.21 -7.50 -22.48
C GLY A 254 -10.77 -6.72 -21.23
N THR A 255 -9.95 -7.31 -20.36
CA THR A 255 -9.43 -6.66 -19.15
C THR A 255 -8.30 -5.71 -19.54
N VAL A 256 -8.37 -4.46 -19.06
CA VAL A 256 -7.38 -3.43 -19.37
C VAL A 256 -6.59 -3.10 -18.12
N VAL A 257 -5.27 -3.23 -18.17
CA VAL A 257 -4.35 -2.91 -17.07
C VAL A 257 -3.22 -2.04 -17.62
N GLU A 258 -3.27 -0.73 -17.36
CA GLU A 258 -2.32 0.20 -17.97
C GLU A 258 -1.93 1.38 -17.06
N ASN A 259 -0.64 1.72 -16.96
CA ASN A 259 -0.12 2.76 -16.06
C ASN A 259 -0.44 2.41 -14.61
N ILE A 260 0.18 1.34 -14.11
CA ILE A 260 -0.01 0.85 -12.75
C ILE A 260 1.31 0.96 -12.00
N GLU A 261 1.23 1.42 -10.76
CA GLU A 261 2.33 1.46 -9.81
C GLU A 261 1.99 0.58 -8.62
N LEU A 262 2.93 -0.31 -8.28
CA LEU A 262 2.85 -1.28 -7.20
C LEU A 262 4.09 -1.10 -6.32
N VAL A 263 3.91 -0.85 -5.02
CA VAL A 263 5.02 -0.54 -4.11
C VAL A 263 4.85 -1.23 -2.76
N SER A 264 5.92 -1.84 -2.22
CA SER A 264 5.95 -2.35 -0.85
C SER A 264 4.89 -3.42 -0.57
N SER A 265 4.96 -4.53 -1.30
CA SER A 265 4.18 -5.75 -1.02
C SER A 265 4.90 -6.59 0.04
N ALA A 266 4.16 -7.25 0.93
CA ALA A 266 4.72 -8.30 1.80
C ALA A 266 4.87 -9.67 1.11
N ASP A 267 4.49 -9.73 -0.16
CA ASP A 267 4.61 -10.88 -1.06
C ASP A 267 4.99 -10.32 -2.44
N ASP A 268 4.27 -10.67 -3.51
CA ASP A 268 4.57 -10.13 -4.83
C ASP A 268 3.89 -8.80 -5.13
N GLY A 269 4.50 -8.06 -6.05
CA GLY A 269 3.91 -6.88 -6.64
C GLY A 269 2.72 -7.21 -7.55
N LEU A 270 3.03 -7.73 -8.75
CA LEU A 270 2.05 -8.16 -9.73
C LEU A 270 2.13 -9.67 -9.93
N HIS A 271 1.05 -10.38 -9.64
CA HIS A 271 0.94 -11.82 -9.87
C HIS A 271 -0.14 -12.11 -10.92
N ILE A 272 0.23 -12.74 -12.03
CA ILE A 272 -0.67 -13.12 -13.12
C ILE A 272 -0.85 -14.64 -13.18
N LEU A 273 -2.02 -15.09 -12.72
CA LEU A 273 -2.38 -16.50 -12.68
C LEU A 273 -3.22 -16.87 -13.91
N GLY A 274 -2.59 -17.34 -14.98
CA GLY A 274 -3.28 -17.76 -16.19
C GLY A 274 -3.97 -16.64 -16.99
N GLY A 275 -4.87 -17.02 -17.90
CA GLY A 275 -5.66 -16.09 -18.71
C GLY A 275 -4.91 -15.45 -19.89
N LEU A 276 -5.44 -14.32 -20.35
CA LEU A 276 -5.05 -13.64 -21.60
C LEU A 276 -4.92 -12.12 -21.43
N VAL A 277 -4.90 -11.63 -20.19
CA VAL A 277 -4.83 -10.19 -19.89
C VAL A 277 -3.56 -9.59 -20.48
N GLU A 278 -3.71 -8.38 -21.05
CA GLU A 278 -2.60 -7.58 -21.53
C GLU A 278 -2.29 -6.49 -20.49
N VAL A 279 -1.02 -6.40 -20.09
CA VAL A 279 -0.53 -5.39 -19.14
C VAL A 279 0.45 -4.45 -19.84
N ARG A 280 0.36 -3.14 -19.59
CA ARG A 280 1.25 -2.17 -20.24
C ARG A 280 1.61 -1.03 -19.30
N ARG A 281 2.89 -0.63 -19.27
CA ARG A 281 3.39 0.44 -18.37
C ARG A 281 3.06 0.11 -16.91
N VAL A 282 3.71 -0.92 -16.38
CA VAL A 282 3.59 -1.29 -14.97
C VAL A 282 4.95 -1.11 -14.31
N VAL A 283 4.98 -0.40 -13.20
CA VAL A 283 6.14 -0.34 -12.31
C VAL A 283 5.81 -1.10 -11.04
N SER A 284 6.72 -1.98 -10.62
CA SER A 284 6.59 -2.78 -9.42
C SER A 284 7.91 -2.73 -8.65
N ALA A 285 7.87 -2.17 -7.43
CA ALA A 285 9.06 -1.86 -6.67
C ALA A 285 9.02 -2.22 -5.18
N PHE A 286 10.17 -2.65 -4.66
CA PHE A 286 10.45 -2.85 -3.23
C PHE A 286 9.49 -3.83 -2.55
N HIS A 287 9.26 -4.98 -3.17
CA HIS A 287 8.43 -6.02 -2.59
C HIS A 287 9.26 -6.96 -1.72
N ALA A 288 8.60 -7.67 -0.81
CA ALA A 288 9.28 -8.62 0.05
C ALA A 288 9.69 -9.89 -0.74
N GLU A 289 8.94 -10.23 -1.80
CA GLU A 289 9.25 -11.29 -2.77
C GLU A 289 9.40 -10.68 -4.19
N ASP A 290 8.73 -11.21 -5.22
CA ASP A 290 8.96 -10.85 -6.62
C ASP A 290 8.27 -9.54 -7.02
N ALA A 291 8.91 -8.80 -7.94
CA ALA A 291 8.24 -7.63 -8.53
C ALA A 291 7.15 -8.06 -9.52
N PHE A 292 7.38 -9.16 -10.23
CA PHE A 292 6.45 -9.76 -11.16
C PHE A 292 6.49 -11.28 -11.01
N GLU A 293 5.32 -11.89 -10.86
CA GLU A 293 5.15 -13.33 -10.96
C GLU A 293 4.14 -13.66 -12.06
N SER A 294 4.40 -14.73 -12.81
CA SER A 294 3.45 -15.26 -13.76
C SER A 294 3.51 -16.77 -13.87
N ASP A 295 2.34 -17.39 -13.80
CA ASP A 295 2.20 -18.83 -13.78
C ASP A 295 0.86 -19.28 -14.40
N GLN A 296 0.44 -20.50 -14.06
CA GLN A 296 -0.87 -21.08 -14.38
C GLN A 296 -1.34 -20.98 -15.85
N GLY A 297 -0.40 -20.87 -16.78
CA GLY A 297 -0.69 -20.90 -18.21
C GLY A 297 -1.05 -19.54 -18.81
N TRP A 298 -0.52 -18.43 -18.29
CA TRP A 298 -0.77 -17.10 -18.88
C TRP A 298 -0.27 -16.99 -20.33
N GLN A 299 -1.13 -16.52 -21.23
CA GLN A 299 -0.83 -16.35 -22.66
C GLN A 299 -1.11 -14.93 -23.17
N GLY A 300 -1.14 -13.96 -22.26
CA GLY A 300 -1.37 -12.55 -22.57
C GLY A 300 -0.15 -11.87 -23.19
N ALA A 301 -0.07 -10.56 -23.00
CA ALA A 301 1.05 -9.77 -23.45
C ALA A 301 1.45 -8.72 -22.42
N ALA A 302 2.74 -8.37 -22.39
CA ALA A 302 3.24 -7.29 -21.56
C ALA A 302 4.21 -6.36 -22.29
N GLN A 303 4.12 -5.06 -22.03
CA GLN A 303 5.11 -4.12 -22.53
C GLN A 303 5.38 -2.95 -21.58
N PHE A 304 6.64 -2.52 -21.50
CA PHE A 304 7.09 -1.44 -20.63
C PHE A 304 6.92 -1.78 -19.14
N LEU A 305 7.46 -2.94 -18.72
CA LEU A 305 7.50 -3.33 -17.31
C LEU A 305 8.79 -2.85 -16.66
N LEU A 306 8.68 -2.17 -15.51
CA LEU A 306 9.81 -1.71 -14.71
C LEU A 306 9.77 -2.41 -13.33
N GLY A 307 10.74 -3.27 -13.05
CA GLY A 307 10.93 -3.90 -11.75
C GLY A 307 12.11 -3.28 -11.01
N ILE A 308 11.95 -2.92 -9.74
CA ILE A 308 13.02 -2.35 -8.90
C ILE A 308 13.02 -3.04 -7.54
N GLN A 309 14.09 -3.72 -7.18
CA GLN A 309 14.10 -4.56 -5.99
C GLN A 309 15.35 -4.37 -5.12
N ASP A 310 15.13 -4.19 -3.83
CA ASP A 310 16.19 -4.03 -2.83
C ASP A 310 16.36 -5.32 -2.03
N THR A 311 17.51 -5.97 -2.18
CA THR A 311 17.87 -7.21 -1.48
C THR A 311 17.85 -7.10 0.05
N VAL A 312 17.88 -5.88 0.60
CA VAL A 312 17.74 -5.61 2.04
C VAL A 312 16.28 -5.61 2.49
N LEU A 313 15.36 -5.15 1.63
CA LEU A 313 13.92 -5.11 1.91
C LEU A 313 13.23 -6.46 1.66
N ALA A 314 13.89 -7.37 0.95
CA ALA A 314 13.49 -8.76 0.79
C ALA A 314 13.16 -9.45 2.14
N HIS A 315 12.14 -10.31 2.15
CA HIS A 315 11.64 -10.92 3.39
C HIS A 315 12.68 -11.82 4.08
N ALA A 316 12.67 -11.86 5.42
CA ALA A 316 13.64 -12.65 6.18
C ALA A 316 13.34 -14.17 6.23
N THR A 317 12.08 -14.59 6.05
CA THR A 317 11.71 -16.03 5.99
C THR A 317 11.79 -16.59 4.58
N ASN A 318 11.81 -15.72 3.56
CA ASN A 318 12.17 -16.04 2.19
C ASN A 318 13.38 -15.16 1.80
N PRO A 319 14.58 -15.42 2.39
CA PRO A 319 15.77 -14.59 2.13
C PRO A 319 15.96 -14.49 0.61
N PRO A 320 16.37 -13.33 0.06
CA PRO A 320 16.28 -13.01 -1.37
C PRO A 320 16.58 -14.26 -2.18
N GLY A 321 15.49 -14.82 -2.73
CA GLY A 321 15.53 -16.05 -3.46
C GLY A 321 16.35 -15.87 -4.73
N PRO A 322 16.66 -16.96 -5.43
CA PRO A 322 17.13 -16.86 -6.81
C PRO A 322 16.15 -16.02 -7.67
N SER A 323 14.84 -16.20 -7.51
CA SER A 323 13.81 -15.31 -8.06
C SER A 323 13.68 -14.08 -7.17
N PHE A 324 13.69 -12.89 -7.77
CA PHE A 324 13.71 -11.65 -6.99
C PHE A 324 13.04 -10.47 -7.69
N VAL A 325 13.21 -10.35 -9.02
CA VAL A 325 12.53 -9.28 -9.79
C VAL A 325 11.41 -9.85 -10.66
N TYR A 326 11.67 -10.95 -11.37
CA TYR A 326 10.64 -11.65 -12.14
C TYR A 326 10.74 -13.17 -11.90
N ASP A 327 9.66 -13.80 -11.43
CA ASP A 327 9.48 -15.25 -11.46
C ASP A 327 8.47 -15.70 -12.52
N ALA A 328 8.82 -16.75 -13.26
CA ALA A 328 8.02 -17.28 -14.34
C ALA A 328 7.95 -18.81 -14.24
N GLU A 329 6.74 -19.30 -14.03
CA GLU A 329 6.43 -20.73 -13.89
C GLU A 329 5.65 -21.25 -15.09
N GLY A 330 6.06 -22.42 -15.59
CA GLY A 330 5.47 -23.05 -16.78
C GLY A 330 4.22 -23.90 -16.51
N ASP A 331 4.17 -24.59 -15.35
CA ASP A 331 3.02 -25.39 -14.92
C ASP A 331 2.76 -25.35 -13.40
N ASP A 332 1.49 -25.44 -13.01
CA ASP A 332 1.00 -25.47 -11.62
C ASP A 332 1.34 -26.79 -10.86
N VAL A 333 1.95 -27.76 -11.55
CA VAL A 333 2.23 -29.08 -10.95
C VAL A 333 3.64 -29.10 -10.35
N GLN A 334 3.78 -28.45 -9.19
CA GLN A 334 4.92 -28.51 -8.27
C GLN A 334 6.11 -29.37 -8.75
N ASP A 335 7.02 -28.69 -9.43
CA ASP A 335 8.47 -28.87 -9.41
C ASP A 335 9.06 -30.23 -9.86
N ASN A 336 8.24 -31.17 -10.34
CA ASN A 336 8.74 -32.54 -10.53
C ASN A 336 8.36 -33.25 -11.83
N ASN A 337 7.34 -32.83 -12.58
CA ASN A 337 7.05 -33.42 -13.89
C ASN A 337 6.06 -32.59 -14.72
N MET A 338 6.60 -31.67 -15.54
CA MET A 338 5.86 -31.06 -16.65
C MET A 338 5.10 -32.12 -17.45
N ASP A 339 3.77 -32.05 -17.44
CA ASP A 339 2.92 -32.82 -18.32
C ASP A 339 2.66 -31.99 -19.59
N PRO A 340 3.31 -32.31 -20.73
CA PRO A 340 3.14 -31.57 -21.97
C PRO A 340 1.73 -31.70 -22.58
N SER A 341 0.80 -32.38 -21.91
CA SER A 341 -0.64 -32.37 -22.25
C SER A 341 -1.48 -31.37 -21.45
N SER A 342 -0.88 -30.65 -20.49
CA SER A 342 -1.50 -29.61 -19.65
C SER A 342 -1.49 -28.23 -20.33
N GLU A 343 -2.12 -28.13 -21.49
CA GLU A 343 -2.33 -26.83 -22.13
C GLU A 343 -3.43 -26.03 -21.42
N PRO A 344 -3.32 -24.68 -21.35
CA PRO A 344 -2.29 -23.84 -21.97
C PRO A 344 -0.96 -23.75 -21.19
N PHE A 345 0.19 -23.72 -21.87
CA PHE A 345 1.45 -23.33 -21.20
C PHE A 345 1.54 -21.82 -20.99
N CYS A 346 2.32 -21.41 -19.98
CA CYS A 346 2.67 -20.00 -19.77
C CYS A 346 3.57 -19.52 -20.91
N LEU A 347 3.00 -18.78 -21.88
CA LEU A 347 3.61 -18.36 -23.14
C LEU A 347 3.28 -16.90 -23.46
N PRO A 348 3.64 -15.93 -22.60
CA PRO A 348 3.32 -14.54 -22.84
C PRO A 348 4.13 -13.95 -24.01
N ALA A 349 3.56 -12.95 -24.68
CA ALA A 349 4.31 -12.12 -25.63
C ALA A 349 4.73 -10.83 -24.94
N MET A 350 6.04 -10.67 -24.69
CA MET A 350 6.58 -9.57 -23.91
C MET A 350 7.73 -8.84 -24.58
N ALA A 351 7.77 -7.52 -24.39
CA ALA A 351 8.88 -6.70 -24.81
C ALA A 351 9.16 -5.55 -23.85
N ASN A 352 10.38 -5.00 -23.89
CA ASN A 352 10.71 -3.76 -23.19
C ASN A 352 10.56 -3.87 -21.66
N LEU A 353 11.16 -4.89 -21.04
CA LEU A 353 11.28 -4.99 -19.58
C LEU A 353 12.56 -4.27 -19.12
N THR A 354 12.51 -3.56 -18.01
CA THR A 354 13.69 -3.08 -17.27
C THR A 354 13.63 -3.66 -15.86
N LEU A 355 14.61 -4.50 -15.50
CA LEU A 355 14.66 -5.20 -14.22
C LEU A 355 15.92 -4.74 -13.46
N ILE A 356 15.74 -4.10 -12.31
CA ILE A 356 16.80 -3.48 -11.53
C ILE A 356 16.82 -4.10 -10.14
N THR A 357 18.00 -4.45 -9.66
CA THR A 357 18.24 -4.93 -8.30
C THR A 357 19.59 -4.40 -7.79
N ASN A 358 19.90 -4.54 -6.50
CA ASN A 358 21.16 -4.10 -5.89
C ASN A 358 22.00 -5.29 -5.37
N GLY A 359 22.04 -6.39 -6.12
CA GLY A 359 22.90 -7.54 -5.82
C GLY A 359 22.20 -8.91 -5.82
N ALA A 360 20.94 -9.02 -6.27
CA ALA A 360 20.32 -10.33 -6.38
C ALA A 360 21.07 -11.22 -7.38
N GLY A 361 21.05 -12.54 -7.16
CA GLY A 361 21.79 -13.50 -7.99
C GLY A 361 21.42 -13.40 -9.47
N GLN A 362 20.13 -13.19 -9.75
CA GLN A 362 19.64 -12.91 -11.08
C GLN A 362 18.41 -11.99 -11.07
N ALA A 363 18.01 -11.50 -12.24
CA ALA A 363 16.83 -10.64 -12.35
C ALA A 363 15.56 -11.38 -12.75
N ALA A 364 15.66 -12.42 -13.59
CA ALA A 364 14.50 -13.21 -14.00
C ALA A 364 14.79 -14.70 -13.87
N SER A 365 13.87 -15.43 -13.26
CA SER A 365 13.90 -16.88 -13.13
C SER A 365 12.85 -17.52 -14.03
N TYR A 366 13.18 -18.69 -14.57
CA TYR A 366 12.29 -19.48 -15.43
C TYR A 366 12.27 -20.91 -14.93
N HIS A 367 11.17 -21.35 -14.35
CA HIS A 367 11.03 -22.69 -13.79
C HIS A 367 9.93 -23.50 -14.47
N SER A 368 10.15 -24.81 -14.56
CA SER A 368 9.13 -25.74 -15.05
C SER A 368 8.61 -25.42 -16.46
N LEU A 369 9.46 -24.93 -17.36
CA LEU A 369 9.17 -24.67 -18.79
C LEU A 369 8.21 -23.50 -19.09
N PRO A 370 8.43 -22.30 -18.55
CA PRO A 370 7.77 -21.12 -19.06
C PRO A 370 8.36 -20.81 -20.45
N GLY A 371 7.58 -20.14 -21.29
CA GLY A 371 8.01 -19.81 -22.65
C GLY A 371 7.57 -18.42 -23.07
N GLY A 372 7.22 -18.31 -24.35
CA GLY A 372 6.82 -17.05 -24.96
C GLY A 372 7.99 -16.26 -25.54
N ASP A 373 7.66 -15.07 -26.05
CA ASP A 373 8.62 -14.17 -26.67
C ASP A 373 8.98 -13.05 -25.71
N TRP A 374 10.26 -12.90 -25.35
CA TRP A 374 10.75 -11.86 -24.45
C TRP A 374 11.85 -11.04 -25.12
N LEU A 375 11.50 -9.83 -25.56
CA LEU A 375 12.31 -9.04 -26.47
C LEU A 375 12.78 -7.72 -25.85
N ASN A 376 14.00 -7.30 -26.19
CA ASN A 376 14.48 -5.92 -25.97
C ASN A 376 14.47 -5.48 -24.50
N SER A 377 14.91 -6.33 -23.57
CA SER A 377 14.89 -6.04 -22.13
C SER A 377 16.24 -5.55 -21.60
N VAL A 378 16.22 -4.91 -20.44
CA VAL A 378 17.39 -4.44 -19.70
C VAL A 378 17.38 -5.06 -18.30
N VAL A 379 18.54 -5.53 -17.86
CA VAL A 379 18.81 -6.04 -16.52
C VAL A 379 19.98 -5.24 -15.96
N HIS A 380 19.85 -4.77 -14.73
CA HIS A 380 20.90 -4.03 -14.03
C HIS A 380 21.03 -4.48 -12.58
N GLY A 381 22.27 -4.53 -12.09
CA GLY A 381 22.59 -4.69 -10.67
C GLY A 381 22.53 -6.14 -10.14
N VAL A 382 22.66 -7.15 -11.00
CA VAL A 382 22.74 -8.56 -10.59
C VAL A 382 24.14 -8.96 -10.12
N SER A 383 24.25 -9.93 -9.20
CA SER A 383 25.53 -10.41 -8.69
C SER A 383 26.09 -11.64 -9.43
N ASP A 384 25.29 -12.36 -10.22
CA ASP A 384 25.74 -13.56 -10.95
C ASP A 384 25.27 -13.57 -12.42
N ALA A 385 23.97 -13.53 -12.71
CA ALA A 385 23.46 -13.71 -14.07
C ALA A 385 22.25 -12.83 -14.40
N GLY A 386 22.08 -12.47 -15.67
CA GLY A 386 20.88 -11.73 -16.11
C GLY A 386 19.59 -12.53 -15.91
N VAL A 387 19.62 -13.81 -16.29
CA VAL A 387 18.49 -14.74 -16.14
C VAL A 387 18.93 -16.07 -15.55
N GLU A 388 17.98 -16.82 -14.99
CA GLU A 388 18.16 -18.20 -14.59
C GLU A 388 17.14 -19.11 -15.27
N VAL A 389 17.62 -20.23 -15.83
CA VAL A 389 16.77 -21.32 -16.30
C VAL A 389 16.94 -22.51 -15.36
N GLN A 390 15.90 -22.80 -14.58
CA GLN A 390 15.86 -23.96 -13.69
C GLN A 390 15.22 -25.18 -14.38
N HIS A 391 15.84 -26.35 -14.22
CA HIS A 391 15.29 -27.60 -14.78
C HIS A 391 15.82 -28.85 -14.08
N TYR A 392 15.00 -29.48 -13.24
CA TYR A 392 15.45 -30.59 -12.39
C TYR A 392 15.15 -32.01 -12.93
N LEU A 393 14.02 -32.27 -13.63
CA LEU A 393 13.52 -33.67 -13.67
C LEU A 393 13.05 -34.29 -15.01
N THR A 394 13.28 -33.71 -16.19
CA THR A 394 13.08 -34.45 -17.47
C THR A 394 14.20 -34.20 -18.48
N CYS A 395 14.49 -35.14 -19.39
CA CYS A 395 15.51 -34.91 -20.43
C CYS A 395 15.03 -34.00 -21.59
N ASP A 396 13.76 -33.61 -21.59
CA ASP A 396 13.11 -32.97 -22.74
C ASP A 396 12.77 -31.49 -22.50
N GLY A 397 12.70 -31.02 -21.24
CA GLY A 397 12.34 -29.64 -20.92
C GLY A 397 13.32 -28.58 -21.41
N PHE A 398 14.55 -28.55 -20.91
CA PHE A 398 15.55 -27.58 -21.39
C PHE A 398 15.74 -27.66 -22.92
N ASN A 399 15.69 -28.86 -23.50
CA ASN A 399 15.74 -29.03 -24.95
C ASN A 399 14.54 -28.36 -25.63
N ALA A 400 13.34 -28.37 -25.05
CA ALA A 400 12.17 -27.68 -25.62
C ALA A 400 12.28 -26.16 -25.63
N MET A 401 13.00 -25.57 -24.67
CA MET A 401 13.29 -24.13 -24.70
C MET A 401 14.23 -23.74 -25.86
N LEU A 402 15.18 -24.61 -26.22
CA LEU A 402 16.20 -24.27 -27.22
C LEU A 402 15.57 -23.99 -28.61
N PRO A 403 15.99 -22.92 -29.30
CA PRO A 403 15.42 -22.53 -30.60
C PRO A 403 15.59 -23.57 -31.72
N ASN A 404 16.56 -24.48 -31.57
CA ASN A 404 16.85 -25.53 -32.55
C ASN A 404 16.06 -26.82 -32.33
N GLN A 405 15.17 -26.85 -31.33
CA GLN A 405 14.25 -27.95 -31.05
C GLN A 405 12.81 -27.45 -31.21
N TYR A 406 12.14 -27.11 -30.10
CA TYR A 406 10.77 -26.63 -30.08
C TYR A 406 10.68 -25.11 -29.94
N GLY A 407 11.69 -24.46 -29.35
CA GLY A 407 11.78 -23.00 -29.24
C GLY A 407 10.67 -22.38 -28.41
N PHE A 408 10.30 -23.02 -27.29
CA PHE A 408 9.22 -22.53 -26.41
C PHE A 408 9.52 -21.17 -25.79
N LEU A 409 10.79 -20.86 -25.52
CA LEU A 409 11.23 -19.60 -24.94
C LEU A 409 12.13 -18.85 -25.92
N THR A 410 11.82 -17.58 -26.15
CA THR A 410 12.67 -16.68 -26.92
C THR A 410 13.16 -15.54 -26.02
N LEU A 411 14.46 -15.49 -25.74
CA LEU A 411 15.11 -14.36 -25.05
C LEU A 411 16.04 -13.64 -26.04
N ARG A 412 15.68 -12.44 -26.50
CA ARG A 412 16.43 -11.74 -27.55
C ARG A 412 16.70 -10.27 -27.24
N ASN A 413 17.90 -9.84 -27.59
CA ASN A 413 18.35 -8.45 -27.49
C ASN A 413 18.28 -7.87 -26.07
N TRP A 414 18.58 -8.68 -25.05
CA TRP A 414 18.72 -8.23 -23.67
C TRP A 414 20.05 -7.51 -23.44
N ARG A 415 20.05 -6.52 -22.55
CA ARG A 415 21.24 -5.85 -22.02
C ARG A 415 21.38 -6.23 -20.55
N VAL A 416 22.50 -6.81 -20.17
CA VAL A 416 22.73 -7.31 -18.80
C VAL A 416 23.91 -6.58 -18.20
N TRP A 417 23.74 -6.08 -16.97
CA TRP A 417 24.80 -5.44 -16.22
C TRP A 417 24.76 -5.87 -14.76
N GLY A 418 25.94 -6.11 -14.17
CA GLY A 418 26.06 -6.51 -12.78
C GLY A 418 25.97 -5.35 -11.80
N ASP A 419 25.95 -5.69 -10.51
CA ASP A 419 26.07 -4.75 -9.38
C ASP A 419 27.45 -4.04 -9.36
N GLU A 420 27.64 -3.15 -8.38
CA GLU A 420 28.89 -2.40 -8.21
C GLU A 420 30.13 -3.31 -8.09
N GLU A 421 30.00 -4.50 -7.51
CA GLU A 421 31.11 -5.43 -7.29
C GLU A 421 31.44 -6.25 -8.55
N ASN A 422 30.43 -6.61 -9.34
CA ASN A 422 30.54 -7.57 -10.43
C ASN A 422 30.61 -6.90 -11.81
N GLN A 423 29.86 -5.82 -12.07
CA GLN A 423 29.88 -5.05 -13.33
C GLN A 423 29.78 -5.95 -14.58
N GLU A 424 30.80 -5.99 -15.45
CA GLU A 424 30.84 -6.88 -16.62
C GLU A 424 31.10 -8.37 -16.29
N ASN A 425 31.39 -8.72 -15.04
CA ASN A 425 31.75 -10.07 -14.61
C ASN A 425 30.54 -10.94 -14.24
N VAL A 426 29.44 -10.77 -14.97
CA VAL A 426 28.20 -11.54 -14.85
C VAL A 426 27.98 -12.44 -16.06
N LEU A 427 27.00 -13.34 -15.97
CA LEU A 427 26.54 -14.20 -17.06
C LEU A 427 25.32 -13.61 -17.75
N ARG A 428 25.08 -13.97 -19.01
CA ARG A 428 23.80 -13.64 -19.66
C ARG A 428 22.70 -14.48 -19.04
N GLY A 429 22.99 -15.75 -18.76
CA GLY A 429 22.07 -16.60 -18.04
C GLY A 429 22.75 -17.80 -17.37
N ARG A 430 22.25 -18.16 -16.20
CA ARG A 430 22.67 -19.34 -15.45
C ARG A 430 21.71 -20.50 -15.71
N TYR A 431 22.26 -21.70 -15.84
CA TYR A 431 21.51 -22.94 -15.89
C TYR A 431 21.61 -23.65 -14.54
N MET A 432 20.48 -23.84 -13.88
CA MET A 432 20.36 -24.63 -12.66
C MET A 432 19.59 -25.91 -12.93
N GLY A 433 20.31 -27.02 -13.14
CA GLY A 433 19.67 -28.29 -13.41
C GLY A 433 20.62 -29.48 -13.47
N ASN A 434 20.05 -30.68 -13.56
CA ASN A 434 20.80 -31.94 -13.44
C ASN A 434 21.63 -32.32 -14.69
N TYR A 435 21.47 -31.61 -15.81
CA TYR A 435 21.99 -32.03 -17.12
C TYR A 435 23.22 -31.24 -17.62
N GLY A 436 23.72 -30.27 -16.85
CA GLY A 436 24.95 -29.53 -17.18
C GLY A 436 24.87 -28.73 -18.49
N ALA A 437 23.80 -27.95 -18.68
CA ALA A 437 23.51 -27.28 -19.95
C ALA A 437 24.01 -25.83 -20.07
N GLN A 438 24.80 -25.34 -19.11
CA GLN A 438 25.29 -23.95 -19.06
C GLN A 438 25.90 -23.46 -20.39
N GLY A 439 26.76 -24.25 -21.02
CA GLY A 439 27.40 -23.85 -22.28
C GLY A 439 26.44 -23.73 -23.46
N ALA A 440 25.35 -24.52 -23.47
CA ALA A 440 24.32 -24.43 -24.49
C ALA A 440 23.44 -23.19 -24.29
N LEU A 441 23.09 -22.88 -23.03
CA LEU A 441 22.36 -21.66 -22.66
C LEU A 441 23.14 -20.41 -23.06
N GLU A 442 24.40 -20.29 -22.65
CA GLU A 442 25.24 -19.13 -22.98
C GLU A 442 25.45 -18.96 -24.49
N GLY A 443 25.64 -20.07 -25.21
CA GLY A 443 25.71 -20.04 -26.68
C GLY A 443 24.43 -19.51 -27.32
N TRP A 444 23.27 -20.00 -26.87
CA TRP A 444 21.97 -19.54 -27.35
C TRP A 444 21.72 -18.06 -27.05
N LEU A 445 21.99 -17.61 -25.82
CA LEU A 445 21.78 -16.21 -25.44
C LEU A 445 22.70 -15.28 -26.22
N THR A 446 23.94 -15.69 -26.49
CA THR A 446 24.88 -14.95 -27.34
C THR A 446 24.38 -14.86 -28.79
N ASP A 447 23.97 -15.98 -29.39
CA ASP A 447 23.43 -16.01 -30.76
C ASP A 447 22.13 -15.19 -30.89
N SER A 448 21.40 -15.04 -29.79
CA SER A 448 20.18 -14.23 -29.67
C SER A 448 20.44 -12.74 -29.40
N THR A 449 21.71 -12.30 -29.48
CA THR A 449 22.15 -10.90 -29.31
C THR A 449 21.83 -10.33 -27.94
N ASN A 450 21.73 -11.19 -26.93
CA ASN A 450 21.83 -10.74 -25.55
C ASN A 450 23.30 -10.38 -25.30
N ILE A 451 23.57 -9.26 -24.63
CA ILE A 451 24.93 -8.77 -24.40
C ILE A 451 25.10 -8.28 -22.96
N ILE A 452 26.34 -8.30 -22.48
CA ILE A 452 26.71 -7.74 -21.18
C ILE A 452 27.23 -6.32 -21.44
N GLU A 453 26.42 -5.33 -21.09
CA GLU A 453 26.66 -3.91 -21.32
C GLU A 453 25.68 -3.09 -20.48
N SER A 454 26.18 -2.06 -19.79
CA SER A 454 25.33 -1.08 -19.12
C SER A 454 24.75 -0.12 -20.15
N VAL A 455 23.43 0.05 -20.11
CA VAL A 455 22.71 0.92 -21.06
C VAL A 455 21.81 1.94 -20.37
N LEU A 456 21.70 1.90 -19.03
CA LEU A 456 20.88 2.86 -18.27
C LEU A 456 21.66 4.15 -18.03
N VAL A 457 20.95 5.28 -17.89
CA VAL A 457 21.57 6.55 -17.46
C VAL A 457 22.10 6.38 -16.04
N ASP A 458 21.26 5.90 -15.14
CA ASP A 458 21.64 5.47 -13.80
C ASP A 458 20.72 4.33 -13.31
N GLY A 459 21.32 3.20 -12.96
CA GLY A 459 20.59 2.03 -12.48
C GLY A 459 20.74 1.78 -10.98
N GLU A 460 21.51 2.62 -10.27
CA GLU A 460 21.78 2.44 -8.84
C GLU A 460 20.82 3.28 -8.01
N PHE A 461 20.46 2.78 -6.82
CA PHE A 461 19.67 3.51 -5.84
C PHE A 461 20.15 3.16 -4.44
N THR A 462 19.91 4.05 -3.47
CA THR A 462 20.25 3.82 -2.07
C THR A 462 19.08 4.17 -1.17
N LEU A 463 18.75 3.26 -0.24
CA LEU A 463 17.77 3.48 0.80
C LEU A 463 18.44 3.55 2.18
N GLU A 464 17.92 4.39 3.07
CA GLU A 464 18.26 4.43 4.50
C GLU A 464 16.96 4.46 5.31
N ASP A 465 16.79 3.49 6.21
CA ASP A 465 15.58 3.34 7.04
C ASP A 465 14.26 3.40 6.23
N GLY A 466 14.24 2.74 5.06
CA GLY A 466 13.07 2.70 4.16
C GLY A 466 12.84 3.97 3.34
N LEU A 467 13.68 4.99 3.49
CA LEU A 467 13.60 6.25 2.75
C LEU A 467 14.68 6.32 1.66
N VAL A 468 14.37 7.01 0.56
CA VAL A 468 15.31 7.20 -0.55
C VAL A 468 16.39 8.20 -0.16
N LEU A 469 17.65 7.76 -0.20
CA LEU A 469 18.81 8.62 -0.06
C LEU A 469 19.32 9.10 -1.43
N ASP A 470 19.36 8.19 -2.39
CA ASP A 470 19.70 8.47 -3.78
C ASP A 470 18.80 7.65 -4.69
N GLY A 471 18.26 8.31 -5.70
CA GLY A 471 17.34 7.73 -6.67
C GLY A 471 18.07 7.26 -7.93
N LEU A 472 17.33 6.69 -8.87
CA LEU A 472 17.86 6.13 -10.11
C LEU A 472 17.22 6.81 -11.33
N ASP A 473 17.90 6.77 -12.48
CA ASP A 473 17.36 7.17 -13.79
C ASP A 473 17.34 5.95 -14.74
N PRO A 474 16.23 5.20 -14.76
CA PRO A 474 16.17 3.92 -15.47
C PRO A 474 15.95 4.11 -16.97
N ARG A 475 16.07 5.34 -17.49
CA ARG A 475 16.06 5.59 -18.92
C ARG A 475 17.28 4.95 -19.55
N VAL A 476 17.10 4.52 -20.78
CA VAL A 476 18.22 4.07 -21.59
C VAL A 476 19.03 5.29 -22.07
N GLN A 477 20.36 5.15 -22.10
CA GLN A 477 21.28 6.18 -22.58
C GLN A 477 20.99 6.61 -24.02
N SER A 478 21.24 7.89 -24.30
CA SER A 478 21.06 8.43 -25.65
C SER A 478 21.98 7.75 -26.67
N GLY A 479 21.40 7.09 -27.66
CA GLY A 479 22.12 6.45 -28.77
C GLY A 479 21.93 4.93 -28.82
N GLU A 480 21.48 4.34 -27.72
CA GLU A 480 21.03 2.95 -27.70
C GLU A 480 19.83 2.74 -28.60
N SER A 481 19.84 1.64 -29.35
CA SER A 481 18.77 1.34 -30.28
C SER A 481 18.54 -0.15 -30.49
N VAL A 482 17.31 -0.47 -30.87
CA VAL A 482 16.87 -1.80 -31.27
C VAL A 482 16.81 -1.84 -32.80
N SER A 483 17.48 -2.81 -33.41
CA SER A 483 17.40 -3.01 -34.86
C SER A 483 16.01 -3.53 -35.28
N ASP A 484 15.55 -3.19 -36.47
CA ASP A 484 14.27 -3.65 -37.05
C ASP A 484 14.04 -5.17 -36.97
N PHE A 485 15.12 -5.98 -36.95
CA PHE A 485 15.04 -7.43 -36.85
C PHE A 485 14.55 -7.94 -35.47
N TYR A 486 14.72 -7.13 -34.41
CA TYR A 486 14.33 -7.46 -33.03
C TYR A 486 13.06 -6.73 -32.58
N LEU A 487 12.40 -6.01 -33.49
CA LEU A 487 11.09 -5.43 -33.19
C LEU A 487 10.06 -6.55 -33.05
N PRO A 488 9.12 -6.43 -32.10
CA PRO A 488 8.06 -7.42 -31.93
C PRO A 488 7.23 -7.54 -33.21
N SER A 489 6.85 -8.78 -33.56
CA SER A 489 5.92 -9.07 -34.66
C SER A 489 4.48 -9.27 -34.20
N ASP A 490 4.28 -9.45 -32.89
CA ASP A 490 2.96 -9.53 -32.27
C ASP A 490 2.30 -8.14 -32.31
N GLU A 491 1.07 -8.05 -32.82
CA GLU A 491 0.35 -6.78 -32.98
C GLU A 491 -0.12 -6.17 -31.66
N ARG A 492 -0.07 -6.93 -30.56
CA ARG A 492 -0.35 -6.46 -29.20
C ARG A 492 0.80 -5.61 -28.64
N LEU A 493 1.98 -5.67 -29.24
CA LEU A 493 3.18 -4.97 -28.78
C LEU A 493 3.56 -3.84 -29.74
N ASP A 494 3.92 -2.68 -29.19
CA ASP A 494 4.40 -1.53 -29.95
C ASP A 494 5.83 -1.79 -30.44
N ALA A 495 6.09 -1.55 -31.73
CA ALA A 495 7.42 -1.65 -32.30
C ALA A 495 8.26 -0.39 -31.98
N VAL A 496 8.96 -0.38 -30.84
CA VAL A 496 9.82 0.73 -30.41
C VAL A 496 11.31 0.44 -30.66
N SER A 497 12.07 1.49 -30.98
CA SER A 497 13.48 1.38 -31.37
C SER A 497 14.47 1.48 -30.21
N PHE A 498 14.06 1.26 -28.96
CA PHE A 498 14.91 1.29 -27.77
C PHE A 498 14.66 0.05 -26.89
N PRO A 499 15.67 -0.46 -26.17
CA PRO A 499 15.47 -1.54 -25.20
C PRO A 499 14.90 -1.00 -23.89
N GLY A 500 14.40 -1.88 -23.02
CA GLY A 500 13.91 -1.49 -21.70
C GLY A 500 12.57 -0.76 -21.73
N ALA A 501 12.03 -0.49 -20.54
CA ALA A 501 10.71 0.08 -20.36
C ALA A 501 10.63 1.60 -20.59
N LEU A 502 11.77 2.29 -20.68
CA LEU A 502 11.83 3.74 -20.68
C LEU A 502 12.63 4.26 -21.87
N ALA A 503 12.03 5.18 -22.62
CA ALA A 503 12.62 5.75 -23.82
C ALA A 503 13.82 6.65 -23.50
N PRO A 504 14.88 6.63 -24.33
CA PRO A 504 15.96 7.59 -24.23
C PRO A 504 15.47 8.99 -24.60
N ASN A 505 15.98 10.03 -23.93
CA ASN A 505 15.68 11.45 -24.21
C ASN A 505 14.21 11.87 -24.04
N GLU A 506 13.41 11.08 -23.33
CA GLU A 506 12.05 11.45 -22.92
C GLU A 506 11.95 11.42 -21.39
N SER A 507 10.93 12.08 -20.81
CA SER A 507 10.63 11.90 -19.39
C SER A 507 10.12 10.47 -19.17
N PRO A 508 10.50 9.78 -18.06
CA PRO A 508 9.87 8.52 -17.69
C PRO A 508 8.34 8.66 -17.67
N TRP A 509 7.63 7.66 -18.20
CA TRP A 509 6.16 7.70 -18.32
C TRP A 509 5.43 7.70 -16.97
N LEU A 510 6.13 7.32 -15.89
CA LEU A 510 5.62 7.33 -14.53
C LEU A 510 5.86 8.64 -13.77
N THR A 511 6.86 9.44 -14.16
CA THR A 511 7.23 10.69 -13.47
C THR A 511 6.04 11.61 -13.19
N PRO A 512 5.08 11.81 -14.10
CA PRO A 512 4.01 12.78 -13.87
C PRO A 512 3.00 12.41 -12.78
N TRP A 513 2.97 11.17 -12.29
CA TRP A 513 1.81 10.65 -11.54
C TRP A 513 2.13 9.68 -10.41
N SER A 514 3.33 9.09 -10.39
CA SER A 514 3.64 7.97 -9.53
C SER A 514 4.21 8.40 -8.16
N TYR A 515 3.96 7.59 -7.14
CA TYR A 515 4.55 7.68 -5.82
C TYR A 515 6.08 7.60 -5.86
N LEU A 516 6.63 6.66 -6.62
CA LEU A 516 8.07 6.44 -6.76
C LEU A 516 8.79 7.70 -7.27
N ALA A 517 8.21 8.41 -8.22
CA ALA A 517 8.76 9.69 -8.67
C ALA A 517 8.65 10.77 -7.58
N HIS A 518 7.51 10.81 -6.87
CA HIS A 518 7.28 11.79 -5.80
C HIS A 518 8.25 11.63 -4.62
N VAL A 519 8.56 10.39 -4.21
CA VAL A 519 9.51 10.12 -3.13
C VAL A 519 10.97 10.07 -3.59
N GLY A 520 11.24 10.45 -4.84
CA GLY A 520 12.59 10.60 -5.37
C GLY A 520 13.28 9.31 -5.81
N VAL A 521 12.58 8.16 -5.88
CA VAL A 521 13.15 6.92 -6.43
C VAL A 521 13.49 7.11 -7.90
N ILE A 522 12.60 7.74 -8.67
CA ILE A 522 12.81 8.00 -10.09
C ILE A 522 13.27 9.43 -10.29
N GLN A 523 14.54 9.58 -10.66
CA GLN A 523 15.09 10.85 -11.09
C GLN A 523 14.72 11.09 -12.55
N SER A 524 14.39 12.35 -12.88
CA SER A 524 14.29 12.80 -14.26
C SER A 524 15.28 13.93 -14.44
N ASP A 525 16.19 13.84 -15.41
CA ASP A 525 16.96 15.01 -15.83
C ASP A 525 15.98 16.11 -16.23
N GLU A 526 15.83 17.14 -15.41
CA GLU A 526 15.35 18.43 -15.87
C GLU A 526 16.58 19.23 -16.30
N ILE A 527 16.48 19.77 -17.50
CA ILE A 527 17.37 20.81 -18.02
C ILE A 527 17.53 21.88 -16.92
N ASP A 528 18.75 22.28 -16.65
CA ASP A 528 19.10 23.45 -15.83
C ASP A 528 18.30 24.69 -16.28
N VAL A 529 17.14 24.92 -15.64
CA VAL A 529 16.32 26.13 -15.78
C VAL A 529 16.03 26.68 -14.38
N ASP A 530 17.00 27.37 -13.80
CA ASP A 530 16.83 28.46 -12.80
C ASP A 530 15.61 28.27 -11.88
N GLY A 531 15.67 27.21 -11.05
CA GLY A 531 14.62 26.77 -10.12
C GLY A 531 15.19 26.03 -8.90
N ASP A 532 16.46 26.29 -8.58
CA ASP A 532 17.16 25.72 -7.44
C ASP A 532 16.62 26.33 -6.12
N GLY A 533 16.22 25.47 -5.19
CA GLY A 533 15.71 25.86 -3.87
C GLY A 533 15.44 24.62 -3.01
N CYS A 534 15.05 24.80 -1.75
CA CYS A 534 14.81 23.65 -0.89
C CYS A 534 13.54 22.90 -1.30
N THR A 535 13.67 21.62 -1.71
CA THR A 535 12.52 20.81 -2.15
C THR A 535 11.86 20.02 -1.01
N TYR A 536 12.49 19.99 0.17
CA TYR A 536 11.95 19.28 1.33
C TYR A 536 10.82 20.09 1.97
N VAL A 537 9.58 19.60 1.84
CA VAL A 537 8.36 20.27 2.37
C VAL A 537 8.40 20.56 3.87
N LEU A 538 9.23 19.83 4.62
CA LEU A 538 9.43 20.00 6.06
C LEU A 538 10.51 21.04 6.41
N ALA A 539 11.21 21.60 5.43
CA ALA A 539 12.21 22.64 5.68
C ALA A 539 11.56 24.02 5.80
N CYS A 540 12.16 24.86 6.63
CA CYS A 540 11.73 26.23 6.90
C CYS A 540 11.78 27.16 5.69
N ASN A 541 12.62 26.83 4.71
CA ASN A 541 12.78 27.54 3.46
C ASN A 541 12.32 26.69 2.26
N TYR A 542 11.40 25.74 2.48
CA TYR A 542 10.75 25.01 1.39
C TYR A 542 10.27 25.98 0.31
N ASP A 543 10.66 25.71 -0.93
CA ASP A 543 10.25 26.46 -2.11
C ASP A 543 9.36 25.57 -2.96
N SER A 544 8.07 25.92 -3.04
CA SER A 544 7.08 25.15 -3.80
C SER A 544 7.27 25.23 -5.31
N GLU A 545 8.11 26.15 -5.78
CA GLU A 545 8.48 26.28 -7.19
C GLU A 545 9.85 25.66 -7.47
N ALA A 546 10.56 25.16 -6.45
CA ALA A 546 11.83 24.50 -6.64
C ALA A 546 11.66 23.14 -7.31
N THR A 547 12.42 22.93 -8.37
CA THR A 547 12.42 21.68 -9.15
C THR A 547 13.64 20.81 -8.87
N ALA A 548 14.62 21.33 -8.09
CA ALA A 548 15.81 20.63 -7.66
C ALA A 548 16.31 21.17 -6.30
N ASP A 549 16.75 20.27 -5.41
CA ASP A 549 17.31 20.66 -4.11
C ASP A 549 18.73 21.20 -4.27
N ASP A 550 18.98 22.40 -3.75
CA ASP A 550 20.29 23.07 -3.83
C ASP A 550 21.12 22.90 -2.57
N GLY A 551 20.68 22.04 -1.64
CA GLY A 551 21.28 21.86 -0.32
C GLY A 551 21.11 23.07 0.61
N SER A 552 20.23 24.02 0.27
CA SER A 552 19.93 25.18 1.11
C SER A 552 18.91 24.88 2.21
N CYS A 553 18.34 23.67 2.27
CA CYS A 553 17.31 23.32 3.24
C CYS A 553 17.70 23.61 4.69
N ASP A 554 16.88 24.43 5.32
CA ASP A 554 17.02 24.90 6.67
C ASP A 554 15.94 24.27 7.53
N PHE A 555 16.34 23.39 8.45
CA PHE A 555 15.42 22.71 9.37
C PHE A 555 15.40 23.37 10.75
N THR A 556 16.01 24.55 10.90
CA THR A 556 16.31 25.14 12.22
C THR A 556 15.70 26.51 12.43
N THR A 557 15.52 27.33 11.40
CA THR A 557 15.10 28.73 11.59
C THR A 557 13.62 28.94 11.89
N CYS A 558 12.78 27.97 11.57
CA CYS A 558 11.36 27.90 11.93
C CYS A 558 11.09 26.85 13.02
N GLY A 559 12.15 26.38 13.69
CA GLY A 559 12.06 25.49 14.83
C GLY A 559 11.59 26.23 16.08
N GLY A 560 10.58 25.69 16.73
CA GLY A 560 10.04 26.19 17.98
C GLY A 560 8.81 25.39 18.39
N CYS A 561 8.14 25.78 19.46
CA CYS A 561 7.04 24.96 19.96
C CYS A 561 5.78 25.10 19.11
N ILE A 562 5.41 24.03 18.39
CA ILE A 562 4.24 24.02 17.48
C ILE A 562 2.92 23.62 18.16
N TYR A 563 2.96 23.14 19.40
CA TYR A 563 1.77 22.67 20.09
C TYR A 563 1.03 23.82 20.76
N GLU A 564 -0.19 24.12 20.31
CA GLU A 564 -1.06 25.15 20.90
C GLU A 564 -1.32 24.95 22.40
N TRP A 565 -1.17 23.73 22.89
CA TRP A 565 -1.30 23.41 24.30
C TRP A 565 -0.04 23.74 25.11
N ALA A 566 1.12 24.01 24.53
CA ALA A 566 2.33 24.33 25.30
C ALA A 566 2.37 25.80 25.74
N CYS A 567 3.06 26.08 26.84
CA CYS A 567 3.16 27.43 27.40
C CYS A 567 3.98 28.41 26.55
N ASN A 568 4.96 27.89 25.82
CA ASN A 568 5.79 28.65 24.89
C ASN A 568 5.40 28.40 23.42
N TYR A 569 4.14 28.05 23.16
CA TYR A 569 3.61 27.90 21.81
C TYR A 569 3.95 29.12 20.95
N ASP A 570 4.53 28.86 19.78
CA ASP A 570 4.85 29.85 18.78
C ASP A 570 4.12 29.52 17.48
N ALA A 571 3.09 30.31 17.18
CA ALA A 571 2.29 30.16 15.96
C ALA A 571 3.07 30.42 14.66
N THR A 572 4.32 30.89 14.74
CA THR A 572 5.22 31.07 13.59
C THR A 572 6.19 29.91 13.38
N SER A 573 6.26 28.96 14.32
CA SER A 573 7.08 27.76 14.19
C SER A 573 6.36 26.69 13.36
N LEU A 574 7.09 26.00 12.49
CA LEU A 574 6.56 24.93 11.63
C LEU A 574 7.07 23.55 12.03
N ILE A 575 8.15 23.50 12.81
CA ILE A 575 8.83 22.28 13.25
C ILE A 575 8.97 22.32 14.76
N ASP A 576 8.60 21.23 15.44
CA ASP A 576 8.86 21.06 16.87
C ASP A 576 10.36 20.82 17.08
N ASP A 577 11.04 21.77 17.73
CA ASP A 577 12.46 21.67 18.09
C ASP A 577 12.68 21.03 19.48
N GLY A 578 11.62 20.52 20.10
CA GLY A 578 11.65 19.97 21.46
C GLY A 578 11.74 21.04 22.54
N SER A 579 11.56 22.32 22.21
CA SER A 579 11.53 23.42 23.19
C SER A 579 10.20 23.54 23.93
N CYS A 580 9.17 22.80 23.53
CA CYS A 580 7.84 22.86 24.17
C CYS A 580 7.90 22.61 25.67
N GLU A 581 7.40 23.57 26.45
CA GLU A 581 7.35 23.49 27.90
C GLU A 581 5.94 23.73 28.44
N LEU A 582 5.69 23.17 29.63
CA LEU A 582 4.39 23.15 30.29
C LEU A 582 4.38 23.89 31.63
N GLU A 583 5.53 24.34 32.11
CA GLU A 583 5.71 24.80 33.49
C GLU A 583 5.47 26.31 33.63
N SER A 584 5.76 27.12 32.60
CA SER A 584 5.76 28.58 32.75
C SER A 584 4.36 29.20 32.81
N CYS A 585 3.34 28.49 32.29
CA CYS A 585 1.93 28.85 32.33
C CYS A 585 1.09 27.83 33.14
N SER A 586 1.77 27.05 33.99
CA SER A 586 1.13 26.16 34.95
C SER A 586 0.76 26.93 36.23
N GLY A 587 -0.46 26.72 36.72
CA GLY A 587 -0.99 27.33 37.93
C GLY A 587 -2.40 26.81 38.22
N CYS A 588 -3.10 27.37 39.21
CA CYS A 588 -4.44 26.90 39.50
C CYS A 588 -5.47 27.39 38.46
N THR A 589 -6.07 26.48 37.69
CA THR A 589 -7.02 26.85 36.61
C THR A 589 -8.49 26.87 37.06
N PHE A 590 -8.78 26.41 38.27
CA PHE A 590 -10.15 26.35 38.79
C PHE A 590 -10.63 27.74 39.22
N VAL A 591 -11.56 28.32 38.47
CA VAL A 591 -12.08 29.69 38.71
C VAL A 591 -12.66 29.92 40.12
N LEU A 592 -13.02 28.83 40.80
CA LEU A 592 -13.59 28.84 42.14
C LEU A 592 -12.55 28.58 43.24
N ALA A 593 -11.28 28.37 42.89
CA ALA A 593 -10.19 28.20 43.85
C ALA A 593 -9.68 29.55 44.38
N CYS A 594 -9.15 29.53 45.60
CA CYS A 594 -8.65 30.70 46.31
C CYS A 594 -7.40 31.30 45.68
N ASN A 595 -6.57 30.46 45.07
CA ASN A 595 -5.35 30.83 44.35
C ASN A 595 -5.52 30.69 42.83
N TYR A 596 -6.75 30.83 42.32
CA TYR A 596 -7.01 30.84 40.87
C TYR A 596 -6.06 31.82 40.18
N ASP A 597 -5.35 31.31 39.18
CA ASP A 597 -4.44 32.06 38.34
C ASP A 597 -5.09 32.24 36.96
N SER A 598 -5.41 33.49 36.63
CA SER A 598 -6.02 33.81 35.34
C SER A 598 -5.06 33.68 34.16
N ASP A 599 -3.76 33.64 34.43
CA ASP A 599 -2.71 33.50 33.42
C ASP A 599 -2.29 32.03 33.24
N ALA A 600 -2.79 31.13 34.10
CA ALA A 600 -2.55 29.69 33.99
C ALA A 600 -3.44 29.05 32.91
N VAL A 601 -2.80 28.26 32.03
CA VAL A 601 -3.48 27.46 31.01
C VAL A 601 -3.56 25.99 31.45
N HIS A 602 -2.60 25.54 32.27
CA HIS A 602 -2.53 24.17 32.81
C HIS A 602 -2.68 24.14 34.31
N ASP A 603 -3.45 23.17 34.79
CA ASP A 603 -3.59 22.94 36.22
C ASP A 603 -2.39 22.19 36.80
N ASP A 604 -1.67 22.82 37.72
CA ASP A 604 -0.51 22.22 38.39
C ASP A 604 -0.87 21.47 39.69
N GLY A 605 -2.17 21.37 39.99
CA GLY A 605 -2.67 20.80 41.22
C GLY A 605 -2.44 21.67 42.46
N SER A 606 -2.02 22.93 42.31
CA SER A 606 -1.81 23.86 43.43
C SER A 606 -3.12 24.46 43.97
N CYS A 607 -4.27 24.19 43.36
CA CYS A 607 -5.54 24.79 43.75
C CYS A 607 -5.91 24.56 45.22
N THR A 608 -6.07 25.65 45.97
CA THR A 608 -6.55 25.66 47.36
C THR A 608 -7.99 26.17 47.41
N PHE A 609 -8.81 25.55 48.26
CA PHE A 609 -10.23 25.91 48.43
C PHE A 609 -10.57 26.30 49.88
N GLU A 610 -9.70 25.98 50.84
CA GLU A 610 -9.97 26.21 52.27
C GLU A 610 -9.56 27.62 52.74
N GLU A 611 -8.59 28.25 52.08
CA GLU A 611 -7.96 29.48 52.59
C GLU A 611 -8.81 30.75 52.40
N CYS A 612 -9.77 30.71 51.49
CA CYS A 612 -10.76 31.76 51.22
C CYS A 612 -12.20 31.29 51.47
N SER A 613 -12.34 30.18 52.21
CA SER A 613 -13.63 29.67 52.66
C SER A 613 -14.10 30.42 53.91
N GLY A 614 -15.34 30.89 53.90
CA GLY A 614 -15.96 31.60 55.02
C GLY A 614 -17.36 32.07 54.64
N CYS A 615 -18.04 32.78 55.54
CA CYS A 615 -19.41 33.20 55.24
C CYS A 615 -19.46 34.31 54.17
N THR A 616 -20.08 34.04 53.03
CA THR A 616 -20.20 34.99 51.90
C THR A 616 -21.49 35.84 51.95
N VAL A 617 -22.42 35.53 52.86
CA VAL A 617 -23.70 36.23 52.94
C VAL A 617 -23.55 37.55 53.69
N MET A 618 -23.62 38.67 52.95
CA MET A 618 -23.41 40.03 53.47
C MET A 618 -24.28 40.41 54.70
N ASN A 619 -25.42 39.74 54.89
CA ASN A 619 -26.35 39.97 56.01
C ASN A 619 -26.19 38.98 57.18
N ALA A 620 -25.25 38.03 57.10
CA ALA A 620 -24.93 37.14 58.21
C ALA A 620 -24.09 37.87 59.28
N SER A 621 -24.25 37.48 60.54
CA SER A 621 -23.49 38.10 61.64
C SER A 621 -21.99 37.80 61.60
N ASN A 622 -21.59 36.75 60.90
CA ASN A 622 -20.21 36.33 60.69
C ASN A 622 -19.75 36.45 59.22
N TYR A 623 -20.38 37.34 58.43
CA TYR A 623 -19.93 37.64 57.07
C TYR A 623 -18.42 37.96 57.03
N ASP A 624 -17.69 37.23 56.19
CA ASP A 624 -16.29 37.45 55.92
C ASP A 624 -16.12 38.11 54.55
N PRO A 625 -15.73 39.40 54.48
CA PRO A 625 -15.54 40.10 53.22
C PRO A 625 -14.33 39.60 52.41
N THR A 626 -13.48 38.73 52.98
CA THR A 626 -12.36 38.08 52.30
C THR A 626 -12.68 36.67 51.81
N ALA A 627 -13.85 36.12 52.19
CA ALA A 627 -14.30 34.82 51.71
C ALA A 627 -14.82 34.91 50.27
N LEU A 628 -14.35 34.01 49.42
CA LEU A 628 -14.82 33.84 48.03
C LEU A 628 -15.73 32.61 47.90
N ILE A 629 -15.64 31.67 48.84
CA ILE A 629 -16.39 30.40 48.85
C ILE A 629 -17.18 30.31 50.15
N ASP A 630 -18.49 30.07 50.04
CA ASP A 630 -19.35 29.86 51.20
C ASP A 630 -19.12 28.47 51.81
N ASP A 631 -18.62 28.44 53.05
CA ASP A 631 -18.35 27.19 53.78
C ASP A 631 -19.57 26.69 54.59
N GLY A 632 -20.73 27.35 54.42
CA GLY A 632 -21.95 27.06 55.17
C GLY A 632 -21.90 27.49 56.64
N SER A 633 -20.88 28.26 57.06
CA SER A 633 -20.77 28.77 58.42
C SER A 633 -21.68 29.98 58.68
N CYS A 634 -22.37 30.53 57.67
CA CYS A 634 -23.17 31.75 57.81
C CYS A 634 -24.23 31.70 58.90
N GLU A 635 -24.05 32.53 59.92
CA GLU A 635 -24.99 32.77 61.01
C GLU A 635 -25.99 33.85 60.58
N LEU A 636 -27.11 33.41 60.01
CA LEU A 636 -28.22 34.31 59.68
C LEU A 636 -29.03 34.61 60.94
N GLY A 637 -28.77 35.78 61.53
CA GLY A 637 -29.59 36.31 62.61
C GLY A 637 -31.02 36.52 62.09
N LEU A 638 -31.96 35.69 62.55
CA LEU A 638 -33.38 35.74 62.19
C LEU A 638 -34.01 37.07 62.60
N ALA A 639 -33.90 38.08 61.73
CA ALA A 639 -34.78 39.23 61.70
C ALA A 639 -35.84 38.96 60.62
N GLN A 640 -37.06 38.64 61.08
CA GLN A 640 -38.25 38.49 60.24
C GLN A 640 -38.46 39.70 59.32
N SER A 641 -38.37 39.49 58.01
CA SER A 641 -39.30 40.12 57.07
C SER A 641 -39.73 39.07 56.05
N CYS A 642 -41.00 38.69 56.13
CA CYS A 642 -41.61 37.80 55.15
C CYS A 642 -42.06 38.68 53.98
N ASP A 643 -41.13 39.07 53.12
CA ASP A 643 -41.36 40.10 52.08
C ASP A 643 -42.49 39.75 51.09
N GLY A 644 -42.95 38.50 51.08
CA GLY A 644 -44.08 38.01 50.27
C GLY A 644 -45.43 37.97 50.98
N ASP A 645 -45.51 38.35 52.25
CA ASP A 645 -46.77 38.48 53.00
C ASP A 645 -47.39 39.86 52.70
N LEU A 646 -48.14 39.92 51.61
CA LEU A 646 -48.68 41.18 51.08
C LEU A 646 -49.92 41.63 51.85
N ASN A 647 -50.59 40.71 52.54
CA ASN A 647 -51.79 41.02 53.34
C ASN A 647 -51.52 41.17 54.84
N GLY A 648 -50.31 40.85 55.30
CA GLY A 648 -49.82 41.07 56.67
C GLY A 648 -50.30 40.03 57.69
N ASP A 649 -50.66 38.82 57.25
CA ASP A 649 -51.15 37.75 58.13
C ASP A 649 -50.04 36.84 58.69
N SER A 650 -48.78 37.17 58.39
CA SER A 650 -47.56 36.45 58.74
C SER A 650 -47.38 35.10 58.05
N VAL A 651 -48.08 34.84 56.94
CA VAL A 651 -47.96 33.64 56.12
C VAL A 651 -48.02 33.98 54.62
N VAL A 652 -47.02 33.61 53.82
CA VAL A 652 -47.16 33.69 52.35
C VAL A 652 -48.07 32.56 51.87
N SER A 653 -49.24 32.91 51.37
CA SER A 653 -50.26 31.97 50.93
C SER A 653 -50.81 32.30 49.56
N THR A 654 -51.74 31.47 49.05
CA THR A 654 -52.44 31.75 47.79
C THR A 654 -53.21 33.07 47.83
N LEU A 655 -53.56 33.57 49.03
CA LEU A 655 -54.24 34.86 49.17
C LEU A 655 -53.31 36.03 48.83
N ASP A 656 -52.05 36.00 49.26
CA ASP A 656 -51.05 37.02 48.91
C ASP A 656 -50.77 37.08 47.42
N LEU A 657 -50.71 35.92 46.76
CA LEU A 657 -50.57 35.84 45.31
C LEU A 657 -51.78 36.43 44.58
N LEU A 658 -52.99 36.18 45.09
CA LEU A 658 -54.21 36.76 44.51
C LEU A 658 -54.28 38.27 44.75
N ASP A 659 -53.81 38.76 45.90
CA ASP A 659 -53.72 40.18 46.20
C ASP A 659 -52.74 40.88 45.26
N PHE A 660 -51.56 40.28 45.02
CA PHE A 660 -50.61 40.77 44.01
C PHE A 660 -51.23 40.81 42.61
N LEU A 661 -51.81 39.69 42.16
CA LEU A 661 -52.40 39.60 40.81
C LEU A 661 -53.60 40.54 40.62
N SER A 662 -54.29 40.92 41.70
CA SER A 662 -55.40 41.88 41.63
C SER A 662 -54.94 43.29 41.27
N VAL A 663 -53.70 43.65 41.59
CA VAL A 663 -53.11 44.96 41.30
C VAL A 663 -52.04 44.92 40.21
N TYR A 664 -51.64 43.72 39.79
CA TYR A 664 -50.62 43.51 38.77
C TYR A 664 -51.02 44.13 37.43
N GLY A 665 -50.20 45.06 36.93
CA GLY A 665 -50.45 45.79 35.69
C GLY A 665 -51.18 47.13 35.88
N ASN A 666 -51.54 47.51 37.11
CA ASN A 666 -52.00 48.87 37.38
C ASN A 666 -50.83 49.86 37.20
N THR A 667 -51.09 50.95 36.50
CA THR A 667 -50.14 52.05 36.38
C THR A 667 -50.32 52.99 37.56
N CYS A 668 -49.33 53.00 38.45
CA CYS A 668 -49.26 53.98 39.52
C CYS A 668 -48.94 55.35 38.91
N VAL A 669 -49.77 56.35 39.19
CA VAL A 669 -49.46 57.75 38.92
C VAL A 669 -48.89 58.30 40.23
N ASP A 670 -47.65 58.78 40.16
CA ASP A 670 -46.73 59.13 41.27
C ASP A 670 -47.36 59.54 42.61
#